data_AF-A0A8H7KVQ5-F1
#
_entry.id   AF-A0A8H7KVQ5-F1
#
_cell.length_a   1.000
_cell.length_b   1.000
_cell.length_c   1.000
_cell.angle_alpha   90.00
_cell.angle_beta   90.00
_cell.angle_gamma   90.00
#
_symmetry.space_group_name_H-M   'P 1'
#
loop_
_entity.id
_entity.type
_entity.pdbx_description
1 polymer ?
#
loop_
_entity_poly.entity_id
_entity_poly.type
_entity_poly.pdbx_seq_one_letter_code
_entity_poly.pdbx_strand_id
1 'polypeptide(L)'
;MPDKDKKTIDKEMRVHSALKHANVLEFLCAVVVDPRQKSPYAPGFYMLLEFAAGGDLFDKIAPDVGVGDEIAHYYFGQLVNGMNYIHEQGVCHRDLKPENLLLDAAGTLKISDFGLSAVFMLKETGKKRSLTERCGSLPYVAPELNTDAAYEAAPIDVWGVGVILYTLLAGNTPWDEPTKQSPEFCRYRSGEIFKELPWSRIDPLALSLIRGLLTIDPAQRMTLANVYEHPWCIRPSQLANRGVQELADKLTASLRANGDLGYAAPVETGDSAMDTDDDGDEVMLSGTHQSQFTQSLLLFSGRRYTPHLTRFYASIPPSALMPLAKATLEELGVKCKLGEAIEGGALRLRVGGYDQRKVMFKGWVEIERFAYRGTEGSFCIMQRDEAPLRSSNLDMPSPTEKALVEAEKNAKTNPARAEQLYKQILSSTAESTNADAPQTGAKAQSLRDQETALVKLGELYRDTKNAKGLADVITLSRAFMSSTAKAKTAKLIRTLLDFFIPIPNSQQIQMDVLVDNIEWAKKEKRIFLKHSLETRLVSLQLESQKYKPALALIDTLLTELKRLDDKMILTEVHLLESRVYRGIGNLSKSKAALTSARTAANSIYCPPHLQAQLDLQSGVLHAEDKDYTTGYSYFFETFENLSSQDDPGALEALKYMLLCKVMLNLPEDVTSLLSIKLVVKYAQMREVESMRAIARAHQNRNLSDFEKALRDYKEELSSDPTIRSHLAALYDTLLEQNLLRIVEPYSVVEIEFVAQQVGQGRQDVEAKLSQMILDKVFHGVLDQGRGCLLVFDQPEADNTYGAAIDTLEQIGKVVDSLYAKTVKIT
;
A
#
# COMPACT_ATOMS: atom_id res chain seq x y z
N MET A 1 6.39 27.02 -17.65
CA MET A 1 5.29 27.39 -16.73
C MET A 1 4.62 28.67 -17.22
N PRO A 2 3.29 28.70 -17.38
CA PRO A 2 2.52 29.91 -17.67
C PRO A 2 2.77 31.03 -16.65
N ASP A 3 2.71 32.30 -17.08
CA ASP A 3 2.94 33.47 -16.20
C ASP A 3 1.93 33.58 -15.05
N LYS A 4 0.74 32.98 -15.21
CA LYS A 4 -0.29 32.93 -14.17
C LYS A 4 0.15 32.08 -12.97
N ASP A 5 0.77 30.93 -13.22
CA ASP A 5 1.16 29.99 -12.17
C ASP A 5 2.35 30.52 -11.36
N LYS A 6 3.30 31.21 -12.02
CA LYS A 6 4.40 31.91 -11.35
C LYS A 6 3.90 32.95 -10.36
N LYS A 7 2.88 33.74 -10.75
CA LYS A 7 2.27 34.76 -9.86
C LYS A 7 1.59 34.12 -8.65
N THR A 8 1.00 32.94 -8.81
CA THR A 8 0.38 32.21 -7.70
C THR A 8 1.42 31.73 -6.69
N ILE A 9 2.51 31.12 -7.16
CA ILE A 9 3.62 30.64 -6.31
C ILE A 9 4.33 31.81 -5.61
N ASP A 10 4.60 32.91 -6.34
CA ASP A 10 5.19 34.12 -5.73
C ASP A 10 4.29 34.70 -4.62
N LYS A 11 2.97 34.65 -4.80
CA LYS A 11 2.01 35.10 -3.80
C LYS A 11 2.03 34.18 -2.59
N GLU A 12 2.02 32.87 -2.78
CA GLU A 12 2.13 31.87 -1.72
C GLU A 12 3.40 32.09 -0.89
N MET A 13 4.56 32.16 -1.53
CA MET A 13 5.85 32.40 -0.87
C MET A 13 5.83 33.68 -0.03
N ARG A 14 5.27 34.78 -0.56
CA ARG A 14 5.18 36.05 0.17
C ARG A 14 4.26 35.95 1.39
N VAL A 15 3.08 35.36 1.22
CA VAL A 15 2.12 35.18 2.31
C VAL A 15 2.75 34.30 3.40
N HIS A 16 3.28 33.14 3.03
CA HIS A 16 3.85 32.18 3.98
C HIS A 16 5.07 32.76 4.71
N SER A 17 5.96 33.48 4.02
CA SER A 17 7.13 34.12 4.64
C SER A 17 6.77 35.15 5.72
N ALA A 18 5.59 35.76 5.65
CA ALA A 18 5.12 36.76 6.60
C ALA A 18 4.44 36.13 7.84
N LEU A 19 4.08 34.84 7.79
CA LEU A 19 3.41 34.15 8.89
C LEU A 19 4.45 33.52 9.83
N LYS A 20 4.45 33.96 11.09
CA LYS A 20 5.34 33.47 12.16
C LYS A 20 4.52 33.18 13.42
N HIS A 21 4.23 31.91 13.65
CA HIS A 21 3.46 31.44 14.80
C HIS A 21 3.81 30.00 15.14
N ALA A 22 3.73 29.62 16.41
CA ALA A 22 4.10 28.28 16.88
C ALA A 22 3.31 27.16 16.16
N ASN A 23 2.04 27.44 15.85
CA ASN A 23 1.12 26.52 15.17
C ASN A 23 1.01 26.68 13.65
N VAL A 24 1.92 27.43 13.02
CA VAL A 24 2.00 27.56 11.56
C VAL A 24 3.36 27.04 11.12
N LEU A 25 3.39 26.18 10.09
CA LEU A 25 4.64 25.61 9.59
C LEU A 25 5.57 26.74 9.15
N GLU A 26 6.79 26.80 9.68
CA GLU A 26 7.65 27.95 9.41
C GLU A 26 8.22 27.93 7.98
N PHE A 27 8.07 29.04 7.26
CA PHE A 27 8.81 29.31 6.03
C PHE A 27 10.21 29.84 6.35
N LEU A 28 11.25 29.14 5.91
CA LEU A 28 12.65 29.49 6.16
C LEU A 28 13.21 30.37 5.04
N CYS A 29 13.17 29.89 3.80
CA CYS A 29 13.59 30.66 2.63
C CYS A 29 13.04 30.04 1.34
N ALA A 30 13.29 30.69 0.20
CA ALA A 30 13.06 30.09 -1.10
C ALA A 30 14.13 30.52 -2.10
N VAL A 31 14.40 29.62 -3.06
CA VAL A 31 15.35 29.81 -4.15
C VAL A 31 14.63 29.58 -5.47
N VAL A 32 14.76 30.53 -6.40
CA VAL A 32 14.23 30.39 -7.75
C VAL A 32 15.41 30.18 -8.69
N VAL A 33 15.47 29.01 -9.33
CA VAL A 33 16.50 28.66 -10.30
C VAL A 33 15.94 28.90 -11.70
N ASP A 34 16.41 29.97 -12.35
CA ASP A 34 15.98 30.29 -13.71
C ASP A 34 16.62 29.30 -14.72
N PRO A 35 15.86 28.74 -15.68
CA PRO A 35 16.41 27.89 -16.72
C PRO A 35 17.51 28.55 -17.58
N ARG A 36 17.64 29.89 -17.55
CA ARG A 36 18.70 30.63 -18.25
C ARG A 36 20.01 30.70 -17.48
N GLN A 37 20.02 30.35 -16.20
CA GLN A 37 21.19 30.40 -15.34
C GLN A 37 21.89 29.04 -15.31
N LYS A 38 23.22 29.01 -15.47
CA LYS A 38 24.01 27.80 -15.21
C LYS A 38 24.03 27.54 -13.71
N SER A 39 23.20 26.62 -13.25
CA SER A 39 23.09 26.17 -11.87
C SER A 39 23.26 24.65 -11.81
N PRO A 40 23.88 24.09 -10.75
CA PRO A 40 23.89 22.64 -10.52
C PRO A 40 22.49 22.11 -10.15
N TYR A 41 21.56 22.98 -9.76
CA TYR A 41 20.19 22.64 -9.43
C TYR A 41 19.29 22.70 -10.67
N ALA A 42 18.29 21.81 -10.72
CA ALA A 42 17.30 21.86 -11.78
C ALA A 42 16.55 23.21 -11.77
N PRO A 43 16.16 23.76 -12.93
CA PRO A 43 15.35 24.97 -12.98
C PRO A 43 14.00 24.77 -12.28
N GLY A 44 13.67 25.64 -11.32
CA GLY A 44 12.47 25.46 -10.49
C GLY A 44 12.38 26.43 -9.32
N PHE A 45 11.26 26.34 -8.59
CA PHE A 45 11.02 27.05 -7.33
C PHE A 45 11.26 26.07 -6.19
N TYR A 46 12.18 26.41 -5.30
CA TYR A 46 12.53 25.61 -4.13
C TYR A 46 12.10 26.39 -2.89
N MET A 47 11.17 25.85 -2.11
CA MET A 47 10.77 26.41 -0.82
C MET A 47 11.39 25.57 0.29
N LEU A 48 12.12 26.22 1.19
CA LEU A 48 12.68 25.60 2.38
C LEU A 48 11.74 25.90 3.55
N LEU A 49 11.19 24.85 4.14
CA LEU A 49 10.18 24.91 5.20
C LEU A 49 10.69 24.15 6.45
N GLU A 50 10.09 24.43 7.60
CA GLU A 50 10.23 23.62 8.80
C GLU A 50 9.85 22.15 8.52
N PHE A 51 10.62 21.21 9.07
CA PHE A 51 10.33 19.79 8.93
C PHE A 51 9.40 19.30 10.04
N ALA A 52 8.14 19.02 9.69
CA ALA A 52 7.15 18.43 10.59
C ALA A 52 7.34 16.91 10.71
N ALA A 53 8.33 16.49 11.51
CA ALA A 53 8.74 15.08 11.66
C ALA A 53 7.65 14.14 12.20
N GLY A 54 6.60 14.69 12.80
CA GLY A 54 5.47 13.97 13.34
C GLY A 54 4.48 13.51 12.27
N GLY A 55 4.61 13.92 11.02
CA GLY A 55 3.68 13.59 9.93
C GLY A 55 2.33 14.29 10.10
N ASP A 56 1.29 13.77 9.46
CA ASP A 56 -0.05 14.33 9.57
C ASP A 56 -0.69 14.04 10.94
N LEU A 57 -1.68 14.83 11.35
CA LEU A 57 -2.46 14.52 12.55
C LEU A 57 -3.46 13.38 12.30
N PHE A 58 -3.91 13.20 11.06
CA PHE A 58 -5.07 12.37 10.75
C PHE A 58 -4.76 10.89 10.57
N ASP A 59 -3.54 10.51 10.18
CA ASP A 59 -3.08 9.11 10.28
C ASP A 59 -3.17 8.60 11.73
N LYS A 60 -3.20 9.50 12.72
CA LYS A 60 -3.29 9.19 14.15
C LYS A 60 -4.72 9.17 14.69
N ILE A 61 -5.72 9.34 13.83
CA ILE A 61 -7.15 9.30 14.20
C ILE A 61 -7.71 7.95 13.77
N ALA A 62 -8.40 7.26 14.69
CA ALA A 62 -9.03 5.99 14.37
C ALA A 62 -10.25 6.21 13.44
N PRO A 63 -10.32 5.54 12.27
CA PRO A 63 -11.43 5.66 11.34
C PRO A 63 -12.78 5.34 12.01
N ASP A 64 -13.81 6.13 11.72
CA ASP A 64 -15.18 6.03 12.29
C ASP A 64 -15.27 6.08 13.83
N VAL A 65 -14.15 6.30 14.53
CA VAL A 65 -14.08 6.36 15.99
C VAL A 65 -13.61 7.74 16.47
N GLY A 66 -12.65 8.35 15.80
CA GLY A 66 -12.05 9.62 16.24
C GLY A 66 -10.98 9.42 17.32
N VAL A 67 -10.58 10.53 17.94
CA VAL A 67 -9.71 10.58 19.12
C VAL A 67 -10.54 10.89 20.36
N GLY A 68 -9.97 10.64 21.54
CA GLY A 68 -10.62 11.01 22.80
C GLY A 68 -10.84 12.53 22.90
N ASP A 69 -11.92 12.92 23.59
CA ASP A 69 -12.36 14.32 23.72
C ASP A 69 -11.26 15.27 24.25
N GLU A 70 -10.40 14.82 25.17
CA GLU A 70 -9.24 15.59 25.66
C GLU A 70 -8.16 15.83 24.58
N ILE A 71 -7.94 14.85 23.69
CA ILE A 71 -6.98 14.97 22.59
C ILE A 71 -7.55 15.91 21.52
N ALA A 72 -8.84 15.74 21.19
CA ALA A 72 -9.54 16.62 20.29
C ALA A 72 -9.47 18.08 20.78
N HIS A 73 -9.70 18.31 22.08
CA HIS A 73 -9.57 19.63 22.71
C HIS A 73 -8.16 20.22 22.61
N TYR A 74 -7.14 19.42 22.90
CA TYR A 74 -5.75 19.86 22.84
C TYR A 74 -5.35 20.34 21.44
N TYR A 75 -5.62 19.53 20.40
CA TYR A 75 -5.28 19.91 19.03
C TYR A 75 -6.21 20.97 18.44
N PHE A 76 -7.49 20.95 18.81
CA PHE A 76 -8.43 22.00 18.39
C PHE A 76 -8.01 23.37 18.94
N GLY A 77 -7.56 23.45 20.20
CA GLY A 77 -7.03 24.70 20.76
C GLY A 77 -5.85 25.25 19.96
N GLN A 78 -4.91 24.39 19.57
CA GLN A 78 -3.77 24.78 18.74
C GLN A 78 -4.17 25.21 17.32
N LEU A 79 -5.13 24.52 16.71
CA LEU A 79 -5.70 24.89 15.42
C LEU A 79 -6.35 26.27 15.47
N VAL A 80 -7.18 26.52 16.49
CA VAL A 80 -7.85 27.82 16.67
C VAL A 80 -6.84 28.94 16.94
N ASN A 81 -5.78 28.68 17.73
CA ASN A 81 -4.68 29.63 17.92
C ASN A 81 -3.98 29.99 16.60
N GLY A 82 -3.61 28.99 15.81
CA GLY A 82 -2.98 29.19 14.51
C GLY A 82 -3.89 29.95 13.54
N MET A 83 -5.16 29.58 13.46
CA MET A 83 -6.12 30.25 12.56
C MET A 83 -6.47 31.66 12.99
N ASN A 84 -6.58 31.92 14.30
CA ASN A 84 -6.80 33.28 14.80
C ASN A 84 -5.63 34.18 14.41
N TYR A 85 -4.39 33.70 14.59
CA TYR A 85 -3.20 34.42 14.14
C TYR A 85 -3.23 34.68 12.62
N ILE A 86 -3.52 33.67 11.79
CA ILE A 86 -3.60 33.82 10.33
C ILE A 86 -4.64 34.89 9.94
N HIS A 87 -5.81 34.90 10.58
CA HIS A 87 -6.87 35.90 10.35
C HIS A 87 -6.46 37.30 10.82
N GLU A 88 -5.76 37.43 11.94
CA GLU A 88 -5.16 38.70 12.41
C GLU A 88 -4.07 39.21 11.46
N GLN A 89 -3.38 38.32 10.74
CA GLN A 89 -2.49 38.70 9.66
C GLN A 89 -3.23 39.18 8.39
N GLY A 90 -4.56 39.14 8.40
CA GLY A 90 -5.40 39.52 7.27
C GLY A 90 -5.41 38.47 6.15
N VAL A 91 -5.03 37.24 6.47
CA VAL A 91 -4.92 36.11 5.54
C VAL A 91 -6.04 35.11 5.83
N CYS A 92 -6.59 34.51 4.79
CA CYS A 92 -7.54 33.41 4.85
C CYS A 92 -6.91 32.19 4.17
N HIS A 93 -7.04 31.02 4.80
CA HIS A 93 -6.39 29.79 4.36
C HIS A 93 -7.10 29.17 3.15
N ARG A 94 -8.43 29.04 3.22
CA ARG A 94 -9.34 28.51 2.18
C ARG A 94 -9.23 27.03 1.84
N ASP A 95 -8.20 26.32 2.31
CA ASP A 95 -8.07 24.86 2.14
C ASP A 95 -7.70 24.15 3.44
N LEU A 96 -8.46 24.41 4.51
CA LEU A 96 -8.26 23.69 5.77
C LEU A 96 -8.79 22.27 5.66
N LYS A 97 -7.89 21.31 5.77
CA LYS A 97 -8.15 19.88 5.64
C LYS A 97 -7.13 19.06 6.45
N PRO A 98 -7.43 17.80 6.77
CA PRO A 98 -6.55 16.87 7.46
C PRO A 98 -5.08 16.89 7.05
N GLU A 99 -4.86 16.86 5.75
CA GLU A 99 -3.55 16.76 5.10
C GLU A 99 -2.70 18.01 5.33
N ASN A 100 -3.35 19.13 5.68
CA ASN A 100 -2.72 20.42 5.96
C ASN A 100 -2.49 20.68 7.45
N LEU A 101 -2.73 19.67 8.31
CA LEU A 101 -2.51 19.71 9.75
C LEU A 101 -1.43 18.71 10.15
N LEU A 102 -0.19 19.18 10.18
CA LEU A 102 1.00 18.39 10.47
C LEU A 102 1.39 18.48 11.95
N LEU A 103 2.32 17.63 12.38
CA LEU A 103 2.88 17.60 13.72
C LEU A 103 4.40 17.72 13.68
N ASP A 104 4.97 18.56 14.53
CA ASP A 104 6.43 18.59 14.73
C ASP A 104 6.91 17.42 15.61
N ALA A 105 8.22 17.33 15.84
CA ALA A 105 8.82 16.28 16.67
C ALA A 105 8.37 16.31 18.14
N ALA A 106 7.87 17.45 18.63
CA ALA A 106 7.33 17.61 19.98
C ALA A 106 5.81 17.39 20.06
N GLY A 107 5.15 17.11 18.92
CA GLY A 107 3.71 16.96 18.83
C GLY A 107 2.92 18.25 18.85
N THR A 108 3.55 19.35 18.48
CA THR A 108 2.86 20.62 18.24
C THR A 108 2.24 20.58 16.84
N LEU A 109 0.97 20.98 16.73
CA LEU A 109 0.27 21.12 15.46
C LEU A 109 0.85 22.26 14.64
N LYS A 110 1.06 22.01 13.34
CA LYS A 110 1.58 22.94 12.34
C LYS A 110 0.61 23.00 11.16
N ILE A 111 -0.02 24.15 10.95
CA ILE A 111 -0.85 24.42 9.77
C ILE A 111 0.07 24.65 8.57
N SER A 112 -0.14 23.94 7.46
CA SER A 112 0.67 23.98 6.25
C SER A 112 -0.16 24.23 4.98
N ASP A 113 0.54 24.39 3.84
CA ASP A 113 -0.03 24.56 2.49
C ASP A 113 -0.87 25.82 2.27
N PHE A 114 -0.18 26.91 1.93
CA PHE A 114 -0.78 28.22 1.67
C PHE A 114 -1.02 28.49 0.17
N GLY A 115 -0.95 27.47 -0.69
CA GLY A 115 -1.09 27.62 -2.15
C GLY A 115 -2.45 28.19 -2.58
N LEU A 116 -3.50 27.89 -1.81
CA LEU A 116 -4.84 28.44 -2.01
C LEU A 116 -5.15 29.64 -1.11
N SER A 117 -4.20 30.18 -0.34
CA SER A 117 -4.47 31.28 0.58
C SER A 117 -4.80 32.62 -0.11
N ALA A 118 -5.49 33.51 0.59
CA ALA A 118 -5.76 34.86 0.11
C ALA A 118 -5.68 35.91 1.23
N VAL A 119 -5.00 37.02 0.94
CA VAL A 119 -5.06 38.23 1.77
C VAL A 119 -6.46 38.83 1.62
N PHE A 120 -7.24 38.95 2.69
CA PHE A 120 -8.59 39.51 2.65
C PHE A 120 -8.71 40.84 3.41
N MET A 121 -7.72 41.20 4.23
CA MET A 121 -7.70 42.43 5.00
C MET A 121 -6.35 43.13 4.87
N LEU A 122 -6.38 44.44 4.60
CA LEU A 122 -5.20 45.29 4.65
C LEU A 122 -4.97 45.74 6.09
N LYS A 123 -3.87 45.30 6.72
CA LYS A 123 -3.54 45.66 8.11
C LYS A 123 -3.54 47.16 8.39
N GLU A 124 -2.97 47.93 7.47
CA GLU A 124 -2.78 49.38 7.64
C GLU A 124 -4.11 50.16 7.70
N THR A 125 -5.15 49.65 7.04
CA THR A 125 -6.43 50.36 6.88
C THR A 125 -7.62 49.63 7.50
N GLY A 126 -7.44 48.37 7.90
CA GLY A 126 -8.52 47.47 8.34
C GLY A 126 -9.53 47.14 7.23
N LYS A 127 -9.31 47.59 6.00
CA LYS A 127 -10.26 47.41 4.89
C LYS A 127 -10.31 45.94 4.48
N LYS A 128 -11.48 45.33 4.65
CA LYS A 128 -11.77 43.97 4.20
C LYS A 128 -12.21 43.97 2.73
N ARG A 129 -11.84 42.92 1.99
CA ARG A 129 -12.37 42.63 0.65
C ARG A 129 -13.15 41.32 0.66
N SER A 130 -14.21 41.27 -0.13
CA SER A 130 -14.89 40.02 -0.44
C SER A 130 -14.12 39.25 -1.51
N LEU A 131 -14.28 37.94 -1.51
CA LEU A 131 -13.67 37.03 -2.47
C LEU A 131 -14.77 36.39 -3.33
N THR A 132 -14.42 35.89 -4.51
CA THR A 132 -15.37 35.29 -5.46
C THR A 132 -14.92 33.93 -5.99
N GLU A 133 -13.68 33.52 -5.72
CA GLU A 133 -13.12 32.26 -6.22
C GLU A 133 -13.65 31.08 -5.41
N ARG A 134 -14.09 30.01 -6.07
CA ARG A 134 -14.40 28.73 -5.42
C ARG A 134 -13.14 27.88 -5.36
N CYS A 135 -12.71 27.51 -4.16
CA CYS A 135 -11.52 26.69 -3.92
C CYS A 135 -11.66 25.89 -2.62
N GLY A 136 -10.86 24.83 -2.47
CA GLY A 136 -10.81 23.97 -1.28
C GLY A 136 -11.36 22.56 -1.52
N SER A 137 -11.05 21.63 -0.62
CA SER A 137 -11.55 20.25 -0.65
C SER A 137 -13.04 20.14 -0.27
N LEU A 138 -13.82 19.43 -1.08
CA LEU A 138 -15.31 19.39 -1.04
C LEU A 138 -15.95 19.19 0.36
N PRO A 139 -15.47 18.28 1.23
CA PRO A 139 -16.10 18.08 2.54
C PRO A 139 -15.96 19.28 3.49
N TYR A 140 -14.88 20.06 3.32
CA TYR A 140 -14.46 21.15 4.20
C TYR A 140 -14.87 22.53 3.69
N VAL A 141 -15.37 22.61 2.46
CA VAL A 141 -15.82 23.84 1.81
C VAL A 141 -17.14 24.31 2.42
N ALA A 142 -17.26 25.61 2.71
CA ALA A 142 -18.46 26.20 3.27
C ALA A 142 -19.62 26.26 2.23
N PRO A 143 -20.89 26.11 2.64
CA PRO A 143 -22.02 26.01 1.71
C PRO A 143 -22.24 27.26 0.85
N GLU A 144 -21.84 28.45 1.31
CA GLU A 144 -21.94 29.70 0.55
C GLU A 144 -21.02 29.74 -0.69
N LEU A 145 -19.95 28.95 -0.71
CA LEU A 145 -19.04 28.81 -1.86
C LEU A 145 -19.68 28.04 -3.04
N ASN A 146 -20.85 27.44 -2.83
CA ASN A 146 -21.63 26.81 -3.90
C ASN A 146 -22.38 27.82 -4.77
N THR A 147 -22.22 29.11 -4.50
CA THR A 147 -22.81 30.20 -5.28
C THR A 147 -21.70 31.07 -5.90
N ASP A 148 -21.96 31.67 -7.05
CA ASP A 148 -21.02 32.62 -7.69
C ASP A 148 -21.00 34.01 -7.01
N ALA A 149 -21.67 34.14 -5.84
CA ALA A 149 -21.74 35.39 -5.11
C ALA A 149 -20.42 35.70 -4.39
N ALA A 150 -20.13 36.98 -4.22
CA ALA A 150 -19.01 37.40 -3.39
C ALA A 150 -19.27 37.05 -1.92
N TYR A 151 -18.25 36.55 -1.24
CA TYR A 151 -18.34 36.06 0.14
C TYR A 151 -17.29 36.69 1.05
N GLU A 152 -17.53 36.62 2.36
CA GLU A 152 -16.53 37.00 3.37
C GLU A 152 -15.55 35.85 3.62
N ALA A 153 -14.26 36.16 3.70
CA ALA A 153 -13.22 35.14 3.76
C ALA A 153 -13.19 34.39 5.11
N ALA A 154 -13.21 35.11 6.23
CA ALA A 154 -13.02 34.51 7.56
C ALA A 154 -14.06 33.45 7.95
N PRO A 155 -15.38 33.61 7.69
CA PRO A 155 -16.38 32.59 8.02
C PRO A 155 -16.14 31.23 7.34
N ILE A 156 -15.46 31.19 6.19
CA ILE A 156 -15.21 29.94 5.46
C ILE A 156 -14.18 29.07 6.18
N ASP A 157 -13.10 29.67 6.67
CA ASP A 157 -12.12 28.91 7.46
C ASP A 157 -12.74 28.42 8.77
N VAL A 158 -13.62 29.21 9.39
CA VAL A 158 -14.37 28.80 10.59
C VAL A 158 -15.22 27.55 10.31
N TRP A 159 -15.86 27.47 9.15
CA TRP A 159 -16.58 26.27 8.74
C TRP A 159 -15.65 25.07 8.64
N GLY A 160 -14.51 25.21 7.95
CA GLY A 160 -13.49 24.16 7.83
C GLY A 160 -12.99 23.69 9.20
N VAL A 161 -12.75 24.62 10.14
CA VAL A 161 -12.39 24.31 11.53
C VAL A 161 -13.48 23.48 12.23
N GLY A 162 -14.76 23.76 11.98
CA GLY A 162 -15.88 22.97 12.49
C GLY A 162 -15.92 21.54 11.92
N VAL A 163 -15.66 21.38 10.63
CA VAL A 163 -15.57 20.06 9.98
C VAL A 163 -14.39 19.26 10.55
N ILE A 164 -13.24 19.92 10.77
CA ILE A 164 -12.07 19.30 11.40
C ILE A 164 -12.37 18.84 12.83
N LEU A 165 -13.03 19.66 13.65
CA LEU A 165 -13.42 19.27 15.02
C LEU A 165 -14.34 18.06 15.02
N TYR A 166 -15.35 18.05 14.14
CA TYR A 166 -16.21 16.89 13.96
C TYR A 166 -15.38 15.65 13.60
N THR A 167 -14.47 15.78 12.63
CA THR A 167 -13.66 14.66 12.14
C THR A 167 -12.71 14.12 13.21
N LEU A 168 -12.14 15.00 14.05
CA LEU A 168 -11.37 14.59 15.23
C LEU A 168 -12.19 13.74 16.20
N LEU A 169 -13.45 14.09 16.45
CA LEU A 169 -14.31 13.39 17.41
C LEU A 169 -15.01 12.17 16.81
N ALA A 170 -15.25 12.16 15.49
CA ALA A 170 -16.03 11.15 14.81
C ALA A 170 -15.18 10.15 13.99
N GLY A 171 -13.98 10.52 13.58
CA GLY A 171 -13.10 9.69 12.73
C GLY A 171 -13.53 9.62 11.26
N ASN A 172 -14.52 10.42 10.86
CA ASN A 172 -14.99 10.57 9.49
C ASN A 172 -15.54 11.99 9.26
N THR A 173 -15.76 12.37 8.01
CA THR A 173 -16.35 13.67 7.66
C THR A 173 -17.87 13.69 7.90
N PRO A 174 -18.46 14.85 8.19
CA PRO A 174 -19.90 14.94 8.48
C PRO A 174 -20.79 14.73 7.24
N TRP A 175 -20.21 14.92 6.05
CA TRP A 175 -20.80 14.78 4.71
C TRP A 175 -19.68 14.76 3.65
N ASP A 176 -20.03 14.38 2.42
CA ASP A 176 -19.11 14.46 1.27
C ASP A 176 -18.95 15.89 0.75
N GLU A 177 -20.07 16.62 0.66
CA GLU A 177 -20.11 18.03 0.27
C GLU A 177 -21.38 18.68 0.84
N PRO A 178 -21.33 19.90 1.40
CA PRO A 178 -22.50 20.55 1.97
C PRO A 178 -23.41 21.16 0.89
N THR A 179 -24.01 20.31 0.06
CA THR A 179 -24.96 20.67 -0.99
C THR A 179 -26.34 20.08 -0.73
N LYS A 180 -27.35 20.59 -1.44
CA LYS A 180 -28.71 20.02 -1.42
C LYS A 180 -28.78 18.58 -1.96
N GLN A 181 -27.70 18.09 -2.58
CA GLN A 181 -27.62 16.74 -3.11
C GLN A 181 -27.10 15.74 -2.07
N SER A 182 -26.37 16.19 -1.04
CA SER A 182 -25.93 15.34 0.07
C SER A 182 -27.11 15.02 1.02
N PRO A 183 -27.45 13.73 1.22
CA PRO A 183 -28.46 13.32 2.19
C PRO A 183 -28.10 13.68 3.63
N GLU A 184 -26.82 13.61 3.99
CA GLU A 184 -26.27 13.96 5.30
C GLU A 184 -26.46 15.45 5.56
N PHE A 185 -26.07 16.31 4.61
CA PHE A 185 -26.22 17.75 4.75
C PHE A 185 -27.70 18.17 4.82
N CYS A 186 -28.58 17.52 4.06
CA CYS A 186 -30.02 17.76 4.16
C CYS A 186 -30.57 17.41 5.56
N ARG A 187 -30.13 16.30 6.16
CA ARG A 187 -30.50 15.89 7.51
C ARG A 187 -29.85 16.75 8.60
N TYR A 188 -28.67 17.30 8.35
CA TYR A 188 -28.06 18.31 9.21
C TYR A 188 -28.92 19.58 9.25
N ARG A 189 -29.41 20.04 8.08
CA ARG A 189 -30.30 21.20 7.99
C ARG A 189 -31.66 20.99 8.67
N SER A 190 -32.21 19.77 8.63
CA SER A 190 -33.45 19.45 9.36
C SER A 190 -33.24 19.20 10.86
N GLY A 191 -31.99 18.98 11.28
CA GLY A 191 -31.63 18.63 12.65
C GLY A 191 -31.88 17.17 13.02
N GLU A 192 -32.31 16.34 12.07
CA GLU A 192 -32.55 14.91 12.28
C GLU A 192 -31.24 14.14 12.52
N ILE A 193 -30.15 14.57 11.88
CA ILE A 193 -28.86 13.87 11.93
C ILE A 193 -28.28 13.78 13.35
N PHE A 194 -28.64 14.71 14.25
CA PHE A 194 -28.10 14.76 15.62
C PHE A 194 -28.56 13.60 16.51
N LYS A 195 -29.60 12.85 16.09
CA LYS A 195 -30.06 11.65 16.79
C LYS A 195 -29.34 10.38 16.32
N GLU A 196 -28.61 10.46 15.22
CA GLU A 196 -27.94 9.33 14.57
C GLU A 196 -26.46 9.25 15.00
N LEU A 197 -25.87 8.06 14.93
CA LEU A 197 -24.42 7.90 15.08
C LEU A 197 -23.71 8.44 13.82
N PRO A 198 -22.55 9.13 13.97
CA PRO A 198 -21.81 9.36 15.21
C PRO A 198 -22.18 10.66 15.95
N TRP A 199 -23.14 11.46 15.47
CA TRP A 199 -23.49 12.74 16.10
C TRP A 199 -24.03 12.59 17.53
N SER A 200 -24.81 11.53 17.79
CA SER A 200 -25.42 11.27 19.10
C SER A 200 -24.45 10.84 20.20
N ARG A 201 -23.21 10.43 19.86
CA ARG A 201 -22.16 10.09 20.83
C ARG A 201 -21.25 11.26 21.19
N ILE A 202 -21.32 12.37 20.44
CA ILE A 202 -20.49 13.55 20.69
C ILE A 202 -21.00 14.23 21.96
N ASP A 203 -20.08 14.66 22.83
CA ASP A 203 -20.41 15.37 24.06
C ASP A 203 -21.31 16.59 23.77
N PRO A 204 -22.36 16.86 24.56
CA PRO A 204 -23.28 17.97 24.30
C PRO A 204 -22.62 19.35 24.16
N LEU A 205 -21.54 19.63 24.90
CA LEU A 205 -20.79 20.88 24.79
C LEU A 205 -19.94 20.91 23.52
N ALA A 206 -19.31 19.79 23.15
CA ALA A 206 -18.62 19.69 21.87
C ALA A 206 -19.60 19.86 20.69
N LEU A 207 -20.77 19.25 20.79
CA LEU A 207 -21.83 19.33 19.79
C LEU A 207 -22.39 20.75 19.67
N SER A 208 -22.55 21.50 20.76
CA SER A 208 -22.99 22.91 20.69
C SER A 208 -21.95 23.79 19.99
N LEU A 209 -20.66 23.54 20.23
CA LEU A 209 -19.58 24.23 19.54
C LEU A 209 -19.59 23.92 18.04
N ILE A 210 -19.66 22.64 17.67
CA ILE A 210 -19.72 22.20 16.27
C ILE A 210 -20.91 22.85 15.55
N ARG A 211 -22.09 22.92 16.19
CA ARG A 211 -23.27 23.58 15.61
C ARG A 211 -23.07 25.09 15.41
N GLY A 212 -22.36 25.76 16.32
CA GLY A 212 -22.00 27.17 16.16
C GLY A 212 -21.02 27.42 15.00
N LEU A 213 -20.02 26.55 14.85
CA LEU A 213 -19.03 26.60 13.76
C LEU A 213 -19.65 26.25 12.40
N LEU A 214 -20.54 25.25 12.36
CA LEU A 214 -21.20 24.75 11.16
C LEU A 214 -22.58 25.39 10.92
N THR A 215 -22.78 26.63 11.39
CA THR A 215 -23.99 27.39 11.08
C THR A 215 -24.00 27.77 9.60
N ILE A 216 -25.10 27.43 8.91
CA ILE A 216 -25.23 27.56 7.45
C ILE A 216 -25.17 29.04 7.03
N ASP A 217 -25.87 29.92 7.73
CA ASP A 217 -25.81 31.36 7.47
C ASP A 217 -24.47 31.92 7.97
N PRO A 218 -23.57 32.40 7.07
CA PRO A 218 -22.26 32.92 7.47
C PRO A 218 -22.36 34.13 8.40
N ALA A 219 -23.45 34.91 8.35
CA ALA A 219 -23.63 36.07 9.23
C ALA A 219 -23.97 35.69 10.68
N GLN A 220 -24.52 34.49 10.89
CA GLN A 220 -24.85 33.94 12.21
C GLN A 220 -23.79 32.94 12.71
N ARG A 221 -22.80 32.62 11.86
CA ARG A 221 -21.74 31.67 12.18
C ARG A 221 -20.83 32.22 13.26
N MET A 222 -20.46 31.35 14.21
CA MET A 222 -19.60 31.70 15.33
C MET A 222 -18.26 32.23 14.84
N THR A 223 -17.78 33.37 15.35
CA THR A 223 -16.43 33.87 15.01
C THR A 223 -15.36 33.14 15.82
N LEU A 224 -14.09 33.17 15.39
CA LEU A 224 -12.99 32.60 16.19
C LEU A 224 -12.88 33.23 17.59
N ALA A 225 -13.20 34.53 17.73
CA ALA A 225 -13.29 35.20 19.02
C ALA A 225 -14.34 34.54 19.94
N ASN A 226 -15.54 34.27 19.40
CA ASN A 226 -16.60 33.58 20.14
C ASN A 226 -16.23 32.13 20.49
N VAL A 227 -15.39 31.48 19.68
CA VAL A 227 -14.90 30.10 19.96
C VAL A 227 -14.05 30.08 21.24
N TYR A 228 -13.22 31.09 21.49
CA TYR A 228 -12.42 31.17 22.72
C TYR A 228 -13.30 31.32 23.98
N GLU A 229 -14.47 31.93 23.85
CA GLU A 229 -15.42 32.12 24.94
C GLU A 229 -16.34 30.90 25.15
N HIS A 230 -16.27 29.89 24.29
CA HIS A 230 -17.15 28.74 24.37
C HIS A 230 -16.78 27.84 25.58
N PRO A 231 -17.74 27.34 26.37
CA PRO A 231 -17.46 26.53 27.57
C PRO A 231 -16.57 25.30 27.32
N TRP A 232 -16.72 24.66 26.16
CA TRP A 232 -15.86 23.53 25.75
C TRP A 232 -14.41 23.93 25.51
N CYS A 233 -14.14 25.18 25.12
CA CYS A 233 -12.79 25.69 24.85
C CYS A 233 -12.12 26.21 26.13
N ILE A 234 -12.85 26.91 27.00
CA ILE A 234 -12.33 27.52 28.24
C ILE A 234 -11.81 26.49 29.24
N ARG A 235 -12.29 25.24 29.16
CA ARG A 235 -11.83 24.17 30.07
C ARG A 235 -10.31 23.99 29.96
N PRO A 236 -9.59 23.84 31.09
CA PRO A 236 -8.15 23.66 31.06
C PRO A 236 -7.81 22.32 30.41
N SER A 237 -6.93 22.34 29.41
CA SER A 237 -6.45 21.10 28.79
C SER A 237 -5.63 20.31 29.81
N GLN A 238 -6.05 19.07 30.09
CA GLN A 238 -5.33 18.20 31.02
C GLN A 238 -4.02 17.65 30.42
N LEU A 239 -3.79 17.88 29.12
CA LEU A 239 -2.63 17.41 28.35
C LEU A 239 -1.57 18.49 28.14
N ALA A 240 -1.92 19.78 28.20
CA ALA A 240 -1.01 20.88 27.89
C ALA A 240 0.24 20.95 28.79
N ASN A 241 0.19 20.38 29.99
CA ASN A 241 1.31 20.33 30.94
C ASN A 241 1.93 18.93 31.09
N ARG A 242 1.48 17.95 30.30
CA ARG A 242 1.97 16.57 30.35
C ARG A 242 2.94 16.35 29.20
N GLY A 243 4.12 15.79 29.48
CA GLY A 243 5.20 15.66 28.50
C GLY A 243 4.79 14.88 27.24
N VAL A 244 5.53 15.09 26.15
CA VAL A 244 5.28 14.57 24.78
C VAL A 244 4.96 13.06 24.75
N GLN A 245 5.58 12.29 25.66
CA GLN A 245 5.39 10.85 25.73
C GLN A 245 3.96 10.43 26.13
N GLU A 246 3.32 11.15 27.06
CA GLU A 246 1.95 10.81 27.49
C GLU A 246 0.92 11.18 26.42
N LEU A 247 1.18 12.26 25.67
CA LEU A 247 0.38 12.65 24.51
C LEU A 247 0.45 11.56 23.43
N ALA A 248 1.65 11.07 23.11
CA ALA A 248 1.85 9.97 22.15
C ALA A 248 1.16 8.67 22.61
N ASP A 249 1.26 8.32 23.91
CA ASP A 249 0.59 7.14 24.45
C ASP A 249 -0.93 7.24 24.37
N LYS A 250 -1.53 8.42 24.63
CA LYS A 250 -2.98 8.61 24.51
C LYS A 250 -3.48 8.64 23.06
N LEU A 251 -2.71 9.24 22.14
CA LEU A 251 -3.02 9.21 20.71
C LEU A 251 -3.02 7.79 20.16
N THR A 252 -2.01 7.01 20.54
CA THR A 252 -1.88 5.61 20.10
C THR A 252 -2.79 4.66 20.87
N ALA A 253 -3.32 5.03 22.04
CA ALA A 253 -4.20 4.17 22.83
C ALA A 253 -5.47 3.81 22.06
N SER A 254 -6.11 4.77 21.38
CA SER A 254 -7.31 4.51 20.55
C SER A 254 -6.98 3.59 19.38
N LEU A 255 -5.84 3.80 18.71
CA LEU A 255 -5.39 2.99 17.58
C LEU A 255 -5.00 1.56 18.00
N ARG A 256 -4.34 1.41 19.16
CA ARG A 256 -4.01 0.09 19.76
C ARG A 256 -5.27 -0.65 20.21
N ALA A 257 -6.21 0.05 20.86
CA ALA A 257 -7.46 -0.54 21.33
C ALA A 257 -8.37 -0.99 20.18
N ASN A 258 -8.29 -0.32 19.03
CA ASN A 258 -9.05 -0.66 17.82
C ASN A 258 -8.33 -1.65 16.90
N GLY A 259 -7.05 -1.94 17.16
CA GLY A 259 -6.26 -2.91 16.40
C GLY A 259 -5.68 -2.37 15.09
N ASP A 260 -5.63 -1.05 14.95
CA ASP A 260 -5.01 -0.32 13.83
C ASP A 260 -3.50 -0.12 14.04
N LEU A 261 -2.99 -0.47 15.24
CA LEU A 261 -1.57 -0.45 15.61
C LEU A 261 -1.19 -1.79 16.24
N GLY A 262 -0.41 -2.61 15.53
CA GLY A 262 0.03 -3.92 16.00
C GLY A 262 0.98 -3.85 17.21
N TYR A 263 1.03 -4.92 18.02
CA TYR A 263 2.11 -5.10 19.00
C TYR A 263 3.43 -5.19 18.25
N ALA A 264 4.33 -4.23 18.44
CA ALA A 264 5.73 -4.38 18.03
C ALA A 264 6.39 -5.40 18.97
N ALA A 265 6.38 -6.67 18.59
CA ALA A 265 7.27 -7.67 19.16
C ALA A 265 8.61 -7.56 18.39
N PRO A 266 9.74 -7.26 19.05
CA PRO A 266 11.03 -7.37 18.39
C PRO A 266 11.31 -8.85 18.19
N VAL A 267 11.27 -9.31 16.94
CA VAL A 267 11.82 -10.62 16.59
C VAL A 267 13.33 -10.48 16.68
N GLU A 268 13.94 -11.18 17.64
CA GLU A 268 15.37 -11.44 17.68
C GLU A 268 15.76 -12.15 16.38
N THR A 269 16.34 -11.42 15.43
CA THR A 269 17.13 -12.01 14.34
C THR A 269 18.58 -11.62 14.60
N GLY A 270 19.38 -12.62 14.93
CA GLY A 270 20.80 -12.49 15.23
C GLY A 270 21.63 -12.14 13.98
N ASP A 271 22.81 -11.60 14.27
CA ASP A 271 24.00 -11.49 13.42
C ASP A 271 23.78 -11.24 11.93
N SER A 272 23.73 -9.96 11.55
CA SER A 272 24.16 -9.53 10.22
C SER A 272 25.21 -8.42 10.37
N ALA A 273 26.34 -8.64 9.69
CA ALA A 273 27.56 -7.88 9.78
C ALA A 273 27.39 -6.42 9.30
N MET A 274 28.14 -5.53 9.93
CA MET A 274 28.29 -4.11 9.56
C MET A 274 29.00 -3.99 8.20
N ASP A 275 28.33 -3.44 7.18
CA ASP A 275 28.96 -3.00 5.94
C ASP A 275 29.13 -1.47 5.99
N THR A 276 30.37 -1.00 5.85
CA THR A 276 30.77 0.39 5.60
C THR A 276 31.11 0.53 4.10
N ASP A 277 30.76 1.64 3.47
CA ASP A 277 31.16 1.92 2.08
C ASP A 277 32.58 2.51 1.99
N ASP A 278 33.05 2.72 0.76
CA ASP A 278 34.45 3.05 0.40
C ASP A 278 34.87 4.48 0.80
N ASP A 279 33.94 5.32 1.24
CA ASP A 279 34.19 6.70 1.71
C ASP A 279 34.14 6.85 3.26
N GLY A 280 33.84 5.76 3.98
CA GLY A 280 33.94 5.70 5.44
C GLY A 280 32.82 6.38 6.23
N ASP A 281 31.68 6.66 5.59
CA ASP A 281 30.47 7.13 6.27
C ASP A 281 29.58 5.97 6.73
N GLU A 282 28.92 6.12 7.88
CA GLU A 282 27.93 5.15 8.37
C GLU A 282 26.67 5.20 7.48
N VAL A 283 26.47 4.17 6.64
CA VAL A 283 25.19 3.99 5.94
C VAL A 283 24.11 3.69 6.99
N MET A 284 23.24 4.65 7.25
CA MET A 284 21.97 4.36 7.91
C MET A 284 21.15 3.46 6.98
N LEU A 285 21.18 2.15 7.23
CA LEU A 285 20.19 1.22 6.74
C LEU A 285 18.81 1.80 7.08
N SER A 286 18.12 2.26 6.04
CA SER A 286 16.76 2.78 6.12
C SER A 286 15.89 1.72 6.81
N GLY A 287 15.23 2.09 7.90
CA GLY A 287 14.33 1.23 8.66
C GLY A 287 13.03 0.90 7.92
N THR A 288 13.09 0.40 6.69
CA THR A 288 11.95 0.07 5.81
C THR A 288 11.03 -1.04 6.33
N HIS A 289 11.31 -1.61 7.51
CA HIS A 289 10.51 -2.67 8.14
C HIS A 289 9.53 -2.20 9.23
N GLN A 290 9.35 -0.89 9.44
CA GLN A 290 8.29 -0.34 10.29
C GLN A 290 7.48 0.65 9.46
N SER A 291 6.14 0.60 9.53
CA SER A 291 5.30 1.53 8.78
C SER A 291 5.74 2.97 9.08
N GLN A 292 5.69 3.86 8.08
CA GLN A 292 6.07 5.27 8.23
C GLN A 292 5.35 5.94 9.43
N PHE A 293 4.15 5.44 9.73
CA PHE A 293 3.36 5.73 10.91
C PHE A 293 4.00 5.25 12.24
N THR A 294 4.56 4.03 12.31
CA THR A 294 5.32 3.57 13.48
C THR A 294 6.66 4.28 13.63
N GLN A 295 7.36 4.60 12.54
CA GLN A 295 8.57 5.43 12.58
C GLN A 295 8.30 6.86 13.08
N SER A 296 7.25 7.51 12.58
CA SER A 296 6.84 8.85 13.01
C SER A 296 6.41 8.88 14.48
N LEU A 297 5.76 7.80 14.96
CA LEU A 297 5.41 7.62 16.38
C LEU A 297 6.63 7.33 17.29
N LEU A 298 7.65 6.63 16.77
CA LEU A 298 8.92 6.41 17.47
C LEU A 298 9.75 7.69 17.57
N LEU A 299 9.73 8.54 16.54
CA LEU A 299 10.24 9.91 16.56
C LEU A 299 9.52 10.77 17.61
N PHE A 300 8.18 10.70 17.65
CA PHE A 300 7.31 11.41 18.61
C PHE A 300 7.62 11.13 20.09
N SER A 301 8.07 9.92 20.40
CA SER A 301 8.36 9.51 21.78
C SER A 301 9.80 9.77 22.21
N GLY A 302 10.64 10.32 21.31
CA GLY A 302 12.09 10.41 21.51
C GLY A 302 12.75 9.03 21.59
N ARG A 303 12.05 7.97 21.18
CA ARG A 303 12.44 6.58 21.40
C ARG A 303 13.10 5.99 20.15
N ARG A 304 14.40 6.24 20.05
CA ARG A 304 15.39 5.16 19.89
C ARG A 304 15.51 4.31 21.18
N TYR A 305 14.45 4.27 22.00
CA TYR A 305 14.50 3.94 23.42
C TYR A 305 13.36 2.98 23.76
N THR A 306 13.66 1.69 23.76
CA THR A 306 12.72 0.62 24.12
C THR A 306 12.27 0.75 25.59
N PRO A 307 10.97 0.62 25.93
CA PRO A 307 10.41 1.03 27.23
C PRO A 307 10.62 0.05 28.39
N HIS A 308 11.39 -1.03 28.18
CA HIS A 308 11.56 -2.11 29.18
C HIS A 308 13.00 -2.25 29.69
N LEU A 309 13.85 -1.26 29.38
CA LEU A 309 15.28 -1.27 29.70
C LEU A 309 15.64 0.06 30.34
N THR A 310 15.82 0.08 31.67
CA THR A 310 16.34 1.27 32.34
C THR A 310 17.85 1.21 32.19
N ARG A 311 18.40 1.83 31.13
CA ARG A 311 19.85 1.88 30.88
C ARG A 311 20.37 3.31 31.03
N PHE A 312 21.53 3.47 31.67
CA PHE A 312 22.20 4.77 31.76
C PHE A 312 23.72 4.61 31.73
N TYR A 313 24.42 5.68 31.36
CA TYR A 313 25.88 5.74 31.33
C TYR A 313 26.38 6.59 32.50
N ALA A 314 27.53 6.22 33.06
CA ALA A 314 28.23 7.02 34.05
C ALA A 314 29.72 7.12 33.66
N SER A 315 30.35 8.26 33.93
CA SER A 315 31.80 8.46 33.72
C SER A 315 32.68 7.78 34.77
N ILE A 316 32.07 7.05 35.71
CA ILE A 316 32.73 6.34 36.79
C ILE A 316 32.97 4.89 36.34
N PRO A 317 34.13 4.27 36.62
CA PRO A 317 34.39 2.88 36.25
C PRO A 317 33.51 1.86 37.02
N PRO A 318 33.25 0.66 36.46
CA PRO A 318 32.31 -0.31 37.05
C PRO A 318 32.64 -0.70 38.49
N SER A 319 33.93 -0.77 38.82
CA SER A 319 34.44 -1.10 40.16
C SER A 319 34.06 -0.08 41.24
N ALA A 320 33.86 1.19 40.87
CA ALA A 320 33.46 2.26 41.78
C ALA A 320 31.95 2.54 41.74
N LEU A 321 31.30 2.32 40.59
CA LEU A 321 29.85 2.51 40.47
C LEU A 321 29.04 1.41 41.19
N MET A 322 29.53 0.16 41.18
CA MET A 322 28.81 -0.96 41.79
C MET A 322 28.61 -0.83 43.32
N PRO A 323 29.63 -0.49 44.13
CA PRO A 323 29.44 -0.25 45.57
C PRO A 323 28.50 0.93 45.87
N LEU A 324 28.58 1.99 45.07
CA LEU A 324 27.75 3.18 45.24
C LEU A 324 26.26 2.88 44.94
N ALA A 325 26.01 2.15 43.85
CA ALA A 325 24.66 1.71 43.50
C ALA A 325 24.07 0.81 44.58
N LYS A 326 24.85 -0.14 45.12
CA LYS A 326 24.42 -1.01 46.21
C LYS A 326 24.06 -0.21 47.48
N ALA A 327 24.94 0.69 47.93
CA ALA A 327 24.71 1.48 49.14
C ALA A 327 23.45 2.35 49.03
N THR A 328 23.26 2.99 47.87
CA THR A 328 22.09 3.84 47.59
C THR A 328 20.80 3.01 47.58
N LEU A 329 20.82 1.82 46.99
CA LEU A 329 19.65 0.94 46.95
C LEU A 329 19.30 0.37 48.34
N GLU A 330 20.30 0.05 49.16
CA GLU A 330 20.08 -0.38 50.55
C GLU A 330 19.52 0.75 51.42
N GLU A 331 19.95 2.00 51.23
CA GLU A 331 19.38 3.18 51.90
C GLU A 331 17.91 3.41 51.51
N LEU A 332 17.56 3.12 50.26
CA LEU A 332 16.18 3.15 49.76
C LEU A 332 15.33 1.94 50.21
N GLY A 333 15.85 1.08 51.10
CA GLY A 333 15.14 -0.06 51.66
C GLY A 333 15.05 -1.28 50.73
N VAL A 334 15.85 -1.32 49.66
CA VAL A 334 15.91 -2.44 48.71
C VAL A 334 16.97 -3.45 49.15
N LYS A 335 16.61 -4.74 49.22
CA LYS A 335 17.58 -5.79 49.54
C LYS A 335 18.44 -6.08 48.32
N CYS A 336 19.76 -5.98 48.50
CA CYS A 336 20.74 -6.16 47.44
C CYS A 336 21.67 -7.34 47.75
N LYS A 337 21.94 -8.22 46.78
CA LYS A 337 22.92 -9.32 46.89
C LYS A 337 23.79 -9.37 45.65
N LEU A 338 25.12 -9.42 45.78
CA LEU A 338 26.01 -9.57 44.62
C LEU A 338 25.76 -10.91 43.92
N GLY A 339 25.68 -10.87 42.59
CA GLY A 339 25.62 -12.06 41.73
C GLY A 339 27.02 -12.49 41.26
N GLU A 340 27.11 -13.68 40.68
CA GLU A 340 28.34 -14.16 40.03
C GLU A 340 28.65 -13.30 38.79
N ALA A 341 29.94 -13.05 38.55
CA ALA A 341 30.39 -12.28 37.39
C ALA A 341 30.12 -13.06 36.09
N ILE A 342 29.66 -12.37 35.05
CA ILE A 342 29.43 -12.96 33.73
C ILE A 342 30.75 -13.00 32.95
N GLU A 343 30.96 -14.02 32.10
CA GLU A 343 32.01 -14.01 31.08
C GLU A 343 31.88 -12.75 30.21
N GLY A 344 32.86 -11.85 30.29
CA GLY A 344 32.81 -10.50 29.69
C GLY A 344 33.13 -9.35 30.66
N GLY A 345 33.25 -9.63 31.97
CA GLY A 345 33.70 -8.63 32.96
C GLY A 345 32.59 -7.70 33.51
N ALA A 346 31.33 -8.02 33.23
CA ALA A 346 30.16 -7.34 33.74
C ALA A 346 29.89 -7.70 35.21
N LEU A 347 29.65 -6.70 36.06
CA LEU A 347 29.31 -6.88 37.47
C LEU A 347 27.78 -6.95 37.64
N ARG A 348 27.26 -7.93 38.39
CA ARG A 348 25.82 -8.11 38.64
C ARG A 348 25.42 -7.94 40.11
N LEU A 349 24.27 -7.28 40.34
CA LEU A 349 23.63 -7.11 41.64
C LEU A 349 22.16 -7.56 41.56
N ARG A 350 21.78 -8.54 42.38
CA ARG A 350 20.38 -8.94 42.57
C ARG A 350 19.70 -7.95 43.48
N VAL A 351 18.57 -7.40 43.04
CA VAL A 351 17.78 -6.43 43.81
C VAL A 351 16.37 -6.95 44.05
N GLY A 352 15.85 -6.74 45.25
CA GLY A 352 14.47 -7.08 45.56
C GLY A 352 13.93 -6.33 46.77
N GLY A 353 12.68 -5.89 46.69
CA GLY A 353 12.06 -5.06 47.71
C GLY A 353 10.56 -4.90 47.50
N TYR A 354 9.99 -3.94 48.21
CA TYR A 354 8.60 -3.52 48.04
C TYR A 354 8.61 -2.04 47.66
N ASP A 355 7.83 -1.66 46.65
CA ASP A 355 7.67 -0.24 46.30
C ASP A 355 6.77 0.50 47.32
N GLN A 356 6.61 1.82 47.16
CA GLN A 356 5.74 2.62 48.05
C GLN A 356 4.26 2.18 48.05
N ARG A 357 3.84 1.38 47.06
CA ARG A 357 2.51 0.76 46.96
C ARG A 357 2.45 -0.64 47.59
N LYS A 358 3.53 -1.05 48.28
CA LYS A 358 3.75 -2.38 48.88
C LYS A 358 3.75 -3.52 47.85
N VAL A 359 4.06 -3.25 46.58
CA VAL A 359 4.18 -4.28 45.54
C VAL A 359 5.59 -4.83 45.53
N MET A 360 5.73 -6.15 45.62
CA MET A 360 7.02 -6.82 45.58
C MET A 360 7.65 -6.69 44.18
N PHE A 361 8.92 -6.31 44.12
CA PHE A 361 9.73 -6.36 42.92
C PHE A 361 11.02 -7.14 43.17
N LYS A 362 11.49 -7.84 42.14
CA LYS A 362 12.79 -8.52 42.08
C LYS A 362 13.38 -8.30 40.70
N GLY A 363 14.71 -8.24 40.60
CA GLY A 363 15.41 -7.97 39.35
C GLY A 363 16.92 -7.99 39.49
N TRP A 364 17.61 -7.65 38.40
CA TRP A 364 19.07 -7.52 38.30
C TRP A 364 19.47 -6.10 37.93
N VAL A 365 20.60 -5.66 38.47
CA VAL A 365 21.35 -4.48 38.03
C VAL A 365 22.70 -4.97 37.52
N GLU A 366 23.00 -4.71 36.27
CA GLU A 366 24.23 -5.13 35.59
C GLU A 366 25.03 -3.89 35.21
N ILE A 367 26.34 -3.91 35.47
CA ILE A 367 27.23 -2.79 35.18
C ILE A 367 28.40 -3.30 34.34
N GLU A 368 28.52 -2.76 33.14
CA GLU A 368 29.52 -3.10 32.13
C GLU A 368 30.47 -1.93 31.87
N ARG A 369 31.67 -2.21 31.36
CA ARG A 369 32.60 -1.15 30.95
C ARG A 369 32.19 -0.60 29.59
N PHE A 370 32.16 0.72 29.46
CA PHE A 370 31.87 1.42 28.22
C PHE A 370 33.03 2.35 27.85
N ALA A 371 33.43 2.36 26.58
CA ALA A 371 34.43 3.28 26.04
C ALA A 371 33.94 3.84 24.71
N TYR A 372 33.81 5.17 24.61
CA TYR A 372 33.40 5.85 23.38
C TYR A 372 34.14 7.18 23.23
N ARG A 373 34.73 7.40 22.04
CA ARG A 373 35.50 8.61 21.70
C ARG A 373 36.51 9.03 22.77
N GLY A 374 37.24 8.08 23.34
CA GLY A 374 38.28 8.31 24.35
C GLY A 374 37.79 8.57 25.78
N THR A 375 36.48 8.52 26.03
CA THR A 375 35.90 8.58 27.39
C THR A 375 35.58 7.17 27.88
N GLU A 376 36.21 6.75 28.96
CA GLU A 376 35.89 5.48 29.64
C GLU A 376 34.89 5.69 30.77
N GLY A 377 33.95 4.75 30.92
CA GLY A 377 32.90 4.81 31.93
C GLY A 377 32.21 3.47 32.16
N SER A 378 31.05 3.51 32.81
CA SER A 378 30.18 2.38 33.05
C SER A 378 28.88 2.51 32.30
N PHE A 379 28.38 1.38 31.80
CA PHE A 379 27.04 1.22 31.27
C PHE A 379 26.23 0.38 32.26
N CYS A 380 25.16 0.95 32.80
CA CYS A 380 24.31 0.30 33.79
C CYS A 380 22.99 -0.13 33.16
N ILE A 381 22.55 -1.35 33.44
CA ILE A 381 21.35 -1.99 32.93
C ILE A 381 20.54 -2.49 34.11
N MET A 382 19.28 -2.06 34.24
CA MET A 382 18.37 -2.60 35.26
C MET A 382 17.26 -3.41 34.59
N GLN A 383 17.10 -4.66 35.02
CA GLN A 383 16.13 -5.62 34.50
C GLN A 383 15.27 -6.14 35.65
N ARG A 384 13.95 -6.18 35.46
CA ARG A 384 13.01 -6.77 36.43
C ARG A 384 12.76 -8.23 36.06
N ASP A 385 12.61 -9.10 37.07
CA ASP A 385 12.08 -10.44 36.84
C ASP A 385 10.62 -10.32 36.39
N GLU A 386 10.29 -10.84 35.21
CA GLU A 386 8.90 -10.95 34.78
C GLU A 386 8.16 -11.91 35.71
N ALA A 387 7.12 -11.40 36.39
CA ALA A 387 6.11 -12.21 37.05
C ALA A 387 4.83 -12.11 36.21
N PRO A 388 4.11 -13.23 35.96
CA PRO A 388 2.89 -13.22 35.18
C PRO A 388 1.87 -12.30 35.87
N LEU A 389 1.27 -11.42 35.07
CA LEU A 389 0.20 -10.51 35.48
C LEU A 389 -0.90 -11.29 36.21
N ARG A 390 -0.92 -11.20 37.54
CA ARG A 390 -2.08 -11.58 38.35
C ARG A 390 -3.16 -10.53 38.12
N SER A 391 -4.23 -10.95 37.46
CA SER A 391 -5.54 -10.32 37.53
C SER A 391 -5.96 -10.18 39.00
N SER A 392 -5.96 -8.96 39.51
CA SER A 392 -6.56 -8.63 40.81
C SER A 392 -7.90 -7.94 40.57
N ASN A 393 -8.92 -8.76 40.33
CA ASN A 393 -10.22 -8.66 40.99
C ASN A 393 -10.78 -10.08 40.99
N LEU A 394 -11.20 -10.54 42.17
CA LEU A 394 -11.92 -11.79 42.32
C LEU A 394 -13.24 -11.67 41.54
N ASP A 395 -13.27 -12.24 40.34
CA ASP A 395 -14.47 -12.79 39.76
C ASP A 395 -14.10 -14.14 39.14
N MET A 396 -14.92 -15.14 39.45
CA MET A 396 -14.79 -16.50 38.93
C MET A 396 -14.68 -16.48 37.39
N PRO A 397 -13.89 -17.38 36.76
CA PRO A 397 -13.83 -17.42 35.30
C PRO A 397 -15.24 -17.68 34.77
N SER A 398 -15.66 -16.88 33.78
CA SER A 398 -16.98 -17.03 33.19
C SER A 398 -17.11 -18.46 32.61
N PRO A 399 -18.32 -19.07 32.61
CA PRO A 399 -18.52 -20.42 32.06
C PRO A 399 -18.00 -20.55 30.61
N THR A 400 -18.10 -19.46 29.84
CA THR A 400 -17.72 -19.34 28.43
C THR A 400 -16.19 -19.39 28.23
N GLU A 401 -15.42 -18.78 29.11
CA GLU A 401 -13.95 -18.74 29.04
C GLU A 401 -13.34 -20.11 29.37
N LYS A 402 -13.95 -20.86 30.30
CA LYS A 402 -13.59 -22.26 30.57
C LYS A 402 -13.91 -23.17 29.39
N ALA A 403 -15.05 -22.96 28.72
CA ALA A 403 -15.44 -23.72 27.54
C ALA A 403 -14.53 -23.44 26.33
N LEU A 404 -14.06 -22.20 26.15
CA LEU A 404 -13.07 -21.84 25.13
C LEU A 404 -11.72 -22.56 25.34
N VAL A 405 -11.20 -22.55 26.58
CA VAL A 405 -9.94 -23.24 26.91
C VAL A 405 -10.07 -24.76 26.77
N GLU A 406 -11.24 -25.32 27.10
CA GLU A 406 -11.52 -26.76 26.88
C GLU A 406 -11.66 -27.09 25.39
N ALA A 407 -12.27 -26.22 24.59
CA ALA A 407 -12.37 -26.38 23.14
C ALA A 407 -11.00 -26.29 22.45
N GLU A 408 -10.12 -25.39 22.88
CA GLU A 408 -8.75 -25.27 22.35
C GLU A 408 -7.89 -26.51 22.67
N LYS A 409 -8.02 -27.06 23.89
CA LYS A 409 -7.34 -28.31 24.25
C LYS A 409 -7.85 -29.49 23.43
N ASN A 410 -9.15 -29.53 23.16
CA ASN A 410 -9.77 -30.57 22.33
C ASN A 410 -9.50 -30.38 20.84
N ALA A 411 -9.17 -29.18 20.34
CA ALA A 411 -8.91 -28.95 18.92
C ALA A 411 -7.74 -29.80 18.39
N LYS A 412 -6.75 -30.11 19.23
CA LYS A 412 -5.60 -30.96 18.87
C LYS A 412 -5.83 -32.45 19.12
N THR A 413 -6.75 -32.83 20.01
CA THR A 413 -6.94 -34.23 20.46
C THR A 413 -8.23 -34.87 19.93
N ASN A 414 -9.32 -34.09 19.76
CA ASN A 414 -10.60 -34.52 19.23
C ASN A 414 -11.35 -33.35 18.53
N PRO A 415 -11.18 -33.17 17.20
CA PRO A 415 -11.73 -32.04 16.46
C PRO A 415 -13.27 -32.00 16.45
N ALA A 416 -13.95 -33.15 16.48
CA ALA A 416 -15.42 -33.21 16.50
C ALA A 416 -16.03 -32.69 17.82
N ARG A 417 -15.34 -32.93 18.95
CA ARG A 417 -15.76 -32.41 20.26
C ARG A 417 -15.47 -30.93 20.40
N ALA A 418 -14.36 -30.44 19.84
CA ALA A 418 -14.06 -29.01 19.77
C ALA A 418 -15.10 -28.25 18.92
N GLU A 419 -15.51 -28.81 17.78
CA GLU A 419 -16.57 -28.25 16.93
C GLU A 419 -17.90 -28.09 17.68
N GLN A 420 -18.32 -29.12 18.43
CA GLN A 420 -19.55 -29.06 19.22
C GLN A 420 -19.49 -28.00 20.34
N LEU A 421 -18.34 -27.87 21.01
CA LEU A 421 -18.13 -26.86 22.05
C LEU A 421 -18.16 -25.44 21.46
N TYR A 422 -17.51 -25.20 20.31
CA TYR A 422 -17.59 -23.90 19.65
C TYR A 422 -19.00 -23.57 19.18
N LYS A 423 -19.75 -24.53 18.61
CA LYS A 423 -21.15 -24.35 18.22
C LYS A 423 -22.06 -24.07 19.42
N GLN A 424 -21.81 -24.71 20.57
CA GLN A 424 -22.55 -24.46 21.82
C GLN A 424 -22.29 -23.05 22.37
N ILE A 425 -21.04 -22.57 22.32
CA ILE A 425 -20.70 -21.19 22.70
C ILE A 425 -21.45 -20.20 21.82
N LEU A 426 -21.54 -20.46 20.51
CA LEU A 426 -22.26 -19.62 19.56
C LEU A 426 -23.79 -19.65 19.73
N SER A 427 -24.37 -20.77 20.18
CA SER A 427 -25.83 -20.90 20.38
C SER A 427 -26.32 -20.44 21.76
N SER A 428 -25.49 -20.54 22.81
CA SER A 428 -25.85 -20.27 24.22
C SER A 428 -26.36 -18.86 24.53
N THR A 429 -26.20 -17.90 23.61
CA THR A 429 -26.56 -16.49 23.83
C THR A 429 -27.75 -16.04 22.98
N ALA A 430 -28.20 -16.84 22.00
CA ALA A 430 -29.38 -16.54 21.18
C ALA A 430 -30.68 -16.49 22.02
N GLU A 431 -30.71 -17.16 23.18
CA GLU A 431 -31.84 -17.17 24.11
C GLU A 431 -31.90 -15.93 25.04
N SER A 432 -30.89 -15.04 25.00
CA SER A 432 -30.83 -13.85 25.88
C SER A 432 -31.31 -12.54 25.22
N THR A 433 -31.87 -12.61 24.00
CA THR A 433 -32.46 -11.46 23.31
C THR A 433 -33.87 -11.14 23.82
N ASN A 434 -34.00 -10.78 25.11
CA ASN A 434 -35.14 -10.00 25.57
C ASN A 434 -34.67 -8.56 25.79
N ALA A 435 -35.31 -7.64 25.06
CA ALA A 435 -35.13 -6.22 25.19
C ALA A 435 -35.61 -5.79 26.59
N ASP A 436 -34.71 -5.20 27.39
CA ASP A 436 -34.93 -4.37 28.60
C ASP A 436 -34.01 -4.70 29.79
N ALA A 437 -32.68 -4.63 29.60
CA ALA A 437 -31.75 -4.57 30.73
C ALA A 437 -30.55 -3.63 30.47
N PRO A 438 -30.04 -2.91 31.51
CA PRO A 438 -29.06 -1.84 31.33
C PRO A 438 -27.68 -2.35 30.91
N GLN A 439 -27.01 -1.57 30.06
CA GLN A 439 -25.67 -1.79 29.56
C GLN A 439 -24.64 -1.91 30.70
N THR A 440 -24.06 -3.09 30.89
CA THR A 440 -22.84 -3.29 31.71
C THR A 440 -21.94 -4.34 31.05
N GLY A 441 -20.62 -4.26 31.26
CA GLY A 441 -19.54 -4.87 30.44
C GLY A 441 -19.60 -6.37 30.11
N ALA A 442 -20.53 -7.15 30.67
CA ALA A 442 -20.72 -8.56 30.38
C ALA A 442 -21.14 -8.84 28.92
N LYS A 443 -21.95 -7.97 28.30
CA LYS A 443 -22.36 -8.12 26.89
C LYS A 443 -21.19 -7.91 25.92
N ALA A 444 -20.28 -6.99 26.23
CA ALA A 444 -19.08 -6.72 25.43
C ALA A 444 -17.99 -7.80 25.58
N GLN A 445 -17.96 -8.52 26.70
CA GLN A 445 -17.09 -9.67 26.89
C GLN A 445 -17.63 -10.89 26.14
N SER A 446 -18.93 -11.19 26.26
CA SER A 446 -19.57 -12.28 25.53
C SER A 446 -19.44 -12.15 24.00
N LEU A 447 -19.54 -10.93 23.45
CA LEU A 447 -19.33 -10.69 22.02
C LEU A 447 -17.86 -10.93 21.57
N ARG A 448 -16.87 -10.63 22.43
CA ARG A 448 -15.45 -10.91 22.16
C ARG A 448 -15.14 -12.40 22.20
N ASP A 449 -15.74 -13.11 23.14
CA ASP A 449 -15.61 -14.56 23.28
C ASP A 449 -16.23 -15.27 22.06
N GLN A 450 -17.35 -14.75 21.53
CA GLN A 450 -17.98 -15.24 20.29
C GLN A 450 -17.13 -14.98 19.03
N GLU A 451 -16.52 -13.79 18.91
CA GLU A 451 -15.59 -13.47 17.82
C GLU A 451 -14.40 -14.44 17.84
N THR A 452 -13.83 -14.67 19.02
CA THR A 452 -12.72 -15.61 19.20
C THR A 452 -13.14 -17.04 18.86
N ALA A 453 -14.32 -17.48 19.29
CA ALA A 453 -14.87 -18.79 18.96
C ALA A 453 -15.09 -18.97 17.44
N LEU A 454 -15.58 -17.95 16.72
CA LEU A 454 -15.77 -17.99 15.26
C LEU A 454 -14.45 -18.15 14.52
N VAL A 455 -13.44 -17.36 14.89
CA VAL A 455 -12.10 -17.45 14.27
C VAL A 455 -11.47 -18.81 14.55
N LYS A 456 -11.55 -19.30 15.80
CA LYS A 456 -11.01 -20.61 16.20
C LYS A 456 -11.73 -21.77 15.52
N LEU A 457 -13.04 -21.67 15.31
CA LEU A 457 -13.80 -22.65 14.53
C LEU A 457 -13.41 -22.62 13.04
N GLY A 458 -13.14 -21.43 12.49
CA GLY A 458 -12.57 -21.27 11.15
C GLY A 458 -11.18 -21.91 11.00
N GLU A 459 -10.30 -21.69 11.98
CA GLU A 459 -8.97 -22.33 12.06
C GLU A 459 -9.08 -23.87 12.11
N LEU A 460 -10.04 -24.40 12.88
CA LEU A 460 -10.28 -25.84 12.96
C LEU A 460 -10.72 -26.42 11.60
N TYR A 461 -11.60 -25.74 10.87
CA TYR A 461 -12.02 -26.20 9.54
C TYR A 461 -10.95 -26.05 8.46
N ARG A 462 -10.09 -25.02 8.59
CA ARG A 462 -8.86 -24.89 7.78
C ARG A 462 -7.95 -26.09 8.01
N ASP A 463 -7.66 -26.42 9.26
CA ASP A 463 -6.72 -27.47 9.63
C ASP A 463 -7.26 -28.88 9.30
N THR A 464 -8.58 -29.06 9.37
CA THR A 464 -9.28 -30.30 8.96
C THR A 464 -9.62 -30.34 7.46
N LYS A 465 -9.27 -29.31 6.68
CA LYS A 465 -9.54 -29.17 5.23
C LYS A 465 -11.02 -29.30 4.84
N ASN A 466 -11.95 -28.86 5.70
CA ASN A 466 -13.38 -28.95 5.46
C ASN A 466 -13.95 -27.64 4.89
N ALA A 467 -13.97 -27.51 3.55
CA ALA A 467 -14.49 -26.32 2.86
C ALA A 467 -15.98 -26.05 3.11
N LYS A 468 -16.80 -27.10 3.25
CA LYS A 468 -18.26 -26.96 3.47
C LYS A 468 -18.56 -26.49 4.90
N GLY A 469 -17.84 -27.02 5.89
CA GLY A 469 -17.93 -26.54 7.27
C GLY A 469 -17.54 -25.08 7.41
N LEU A 470 -16.52 -24.62 6.68
CA LEU A 470 -16.11 -23.21 6.67
C LEU A 470 -17.17 -22.30 6.02
N ALA A 471 -17.83 -22.75 4.94
CA ALA A 471 -18.95 -22.04 4.33
C ALA A 471 -20.14 -21.87 5.29
N ASP A 472 -20.45 -22.91 6.05
CA ASP A 472 -21.50 -22.88 7.07
C ASP A 472 -21.15 -21.89 8.19
N VAL A 473 -19.87 -21.81 8.62
CA VAL A 473 -19.42 -20.83 9.61
C VAL A 473 -19.57 -19.39 9.12
N ILE A 474 -19.23 -19.12 7.87
CA ILE A 474 -19.42 -17.79 7.29
C ILE A 474 -20.91 -17.43 7.27
N THR A 475 -21.78 -18.39 6.95
CA THR A 475 -23.24 -18.16 6.97
C THR A 475 -23.77 -17.94 8.39
N LEU A 476 -23.32 -18.74 9.36
CA LEU A 476 -23.64 -18.60 10.79
C LEU A 476 -23.15 -17.27 11.35
N SER A 477 -21.99 -16.79 10.89
CA SER A 477 -21.44 -15.52 11.31
C SER A 477 -22.34 -14.34 10.91
N ARG A 478 -23.22 -14.46 9.89
CA ARG A 478 -24.10 -13.35 9.44
C ARG A 478 -25.06 -12.87 10.53
N ALA A 479 -25.58 -13.80 11.35
CA ALA A 479 -26.46 -13.47 12.47
C ALA A 479 -25.71 -12.74 13.61
N PHE A 480 -24.45 -13.08 13.84
CA PHE A 480 -23.57 -12.37 14.77
C PHE A 480 -23.16 -10.98 14.21
N MET A 481 -22.91 -10.91 12.91
CA MET A 481 -22.42 -9.73 12.18
C MET A 481 -23.47 -8.61 12.01
N SER A 482 -24.76 -8.90 12.18
CA SER A 482 -25.82 -7.86 12.25
C SER A 482 -25.82 -7.12 13.59
N SER A 483 -25.25 -7.73 14.65
CA SER A 483 -25.21 -7.18 16.01
C SER A 483 -23.90 -6.49 16.39
N THR A 484 -22.89 -6.53 15.52
CA THR A 484 -21.53 -6.01 15.74
C THR A 484 -21.19 -4.81 14.83
N ALA A 485 -20.12 -4.07 15.18
CA ALA A 485 -19.68 -2.89 14.44
C ALA A 485 -19.24 -3.23 12.99
N LYS A 486 -19.60 -2.37 12.02
CA LYS A 486 -19.43 -2.60 10.58
C LYS A 486 -17.98 -2.93 10.15
N ALA A 487 -16.99 -2.24 10.73
CA ALA A 487 -15.57 -2.44 10.40
C ALA A 487 -15.05 -3.82 10.86
N LYS A 488 -15.45 -4.26 12.07
CA LYS A 488 -15.08 -5.58 12.60
C LYS A 488 -15.67 -6.71 11.76
N THR A 489 -16.91 -6.53 11.29
CA THR A 489 -17.54 -7.46 10.35
C THR A 489 -16.71 -7.66 9.08
N ALA A 490 -16.24 -6.57 8.47
CA ALA A 490 -15.47 -6.66 7.23
C ALA A 490 -14.13 -7.39 7.42
N LYS A 491 -13.44 -7.12 8.55
CA LYS A 491 -12.21 -7.83 8.92
C LYS A 491 -12.46 -9.31 9.16
N LEU A 492 -13.49 -9.66 9.92
CA LEU A 492 -13.85 -11.05 10.20
C LEU A 492 -14.17 -11.84 8.92
N ILE A 493 -14.95 -11.26 8.01
CA ILE A 493 -15.26 -11.88 6.72
C ILE A 493 -13.98 -12.08 5.89
N ARG A 494 -13.09 -11.09 5.84
CA ARG A 494 -11.81 -11.23 5.14
C ARG A 494 -10.97 -12.38 5.70
N THR A 495 -10.77 -12.42 7.01
CA THR A 495 -10.02 -13.49 7.69
C THR A 495 -10.63 -14.87 7.43
N LEU A 496 -11.96 -15.01 7.54
CA LEU A 496 -12.64 -16.28 7.30
C LEU A 496 -12.54 -16.72 5.83
N LEU A 497 -12.59 -15.77 4.89
CA LEU A 497 -12.38 -16.06 3.47
C LEU A 497 -10.93 -16.42 3.15
N ASP A 498 -9.94 -15.86 3.87
CA ASP A 498 -8.52 -16.20 3.71
C ASP A 498 -8.22 -17.63 4.19
N PHE A 499 -9.01 -18.17 5.10
CA PHE A 499 -8.90 -19.58 5.51
C PHE A 499 -9.27 -20.59 4.41
N PHE A 500 -9.89 -20.16 3.30
CA PHE A 500 -10.08 -21.03 2.12
C PHE A 500 -8.80 -21.22 1.29
N ILE A 501 -7.85 -20.27 1.32
CA ILE A 501 -6.63 -20.30 0.50
C ILE A 501 -5.83 -21.60 0.66
N PRO A 502 -5.55 -22.12 1.88
CA PRO A 502 -4.80 -23.36 2.06
C PRO A 502 -5.61 -24.64 1.78
N ILE A 503 -6.92 -24.55 1.46
CA ILE A 503 -7.77 -25.73 1.22
C ILE A 503 -7.81 -26.04 -0.29
N PRO A 504 -7.17 -27.14 -0.76
CA PRO A 504 -7.18 -27.51 -2.17
C PRO A 504 -8.58 -27.90 -2.65
N ASN A 505 -8.91 -27.62 -3.92
CA ASN A 505 -10.20 -27.89 -4.57
C ASN A 505 -11.44 -27.18 -3.96
N SER A 506 -11.24 -26.09 -3.22
CA SER A 506 -12.32 -25.33 -2.59
C SER A 506 -12.88 -24.18 -3.44
N GLN A 507 -12.29 -23.89 -4.61
CA GLN A 507 -12.58 -22.70 -5.43
C GLN A 507 -14.08 -22.54 -5.77
N GLN A 508 -14.77 -23.61 -6.20
CA GLN A 508 -16.19 -23.51 -6.56
C GLN A 508 -17.08 -23.21 -5.33
N ILE A 509 -16.78 -23.81 -4.18
CA ILE A 509 -17.50 -23.54 -2.91
C ILE A 509 -17.23 -22.11 -2.44
N GLN A 510 -15.98 -21.64 -2.57
CA GLN A 510 -15.61 -20.27 -2.23
C GLN A 510 -16.33 -19.25 -3.11
N MET A 511 -16.50 -19.54 -4.41
CA MET A 511 -17.29 -18.70 -5.32
C MET A 511 -18.76 -18.62 -4.90
N ASP A 512 -19.39 -19.76 -4.58
CA ASP A 512 -20.79 -19.80 -4.16
C ASP A 512 -20.99 -19.01 -2.84
N VAL A 513 -20.07 -19.18 -1.88
CA VAL A 513 -20.06 -18.41 -0.62
C VAL A 513 -19.88 -16.91 -0.87
N LEU A 514 -19.01 -16.51 -1.80
CA LEU A 514 -18.81 -15.10 -2.13
C LEU A 514 -20.08 -14.48 -2.73
N VAL A 515 -20.74 -15.17 -3.66
CA VAL A 515 -22.01 -14.72 -4.25
C VAL A 515 -23.06 -14.52 -3.16
N ASP A 516 -23.22 -15.49 -2.26
CA ASP A 516 -24.17 -15.39 -1.16
C ASP A 516 -23.85 -14.22 -0.21
N ASN A 517 -22.56 -13.96 0.06
CA ASN A 517 -22.14 -12.85 0.90
C ASN A 517 -22.28 -11.49 0.22
N ILE A 518 -22.15 -11.43 -1.12
CA ILE A 518 -22.42 -10.22 -1.91
C ILE A 518 -23.91 -9.90 -1.86
N GLU A 519 -24.80 -10.89 -2.00
CA GLU A 519 -26.25 -10.69 -1.86
C GLU A 519 -26.63 -10.21 -0.46
N TRP A 520 -26.02 -10.80 0.57
CA TRP A 520 -26.20 -10.34 1.94
C TRP A 520 -25.70 -8.90 2.14
N ALA A 521 -24.52 -8.55 1.62
CA ALA A 521 -23.99 -7.19 1.70
C ALA A 521 -24.88 -6.18 0.96
N LYS A 522 -25.49 -6.57 -0.17
CA LYS A 522 -26.50 -5.77 -0.89
C LYS A 522 -27.75 -5.54 -0.03
N LYS A 523 -28.27 -6.59 0.62
CA LYS A 523 -29.46 -6.50 1.50
C LYS A 523 -29.22 -5.61 2.72
N GLU A 524 -28.05 -5.72 3.33
CA GLU A 524 -27.62 -4.92 4.49
C GLU A 524 -27.09 -3.51 4.10
N LYS A 525 -27.12 -3.15 2.82
CA LYS A 525 -26.63 -1.87 2.27
C LYS A 525 -25.16 -1.56 2.64
N ARG A 526 -24.29 -2.58 2.66
CA ARG A 526 -22.85 -2.45 2.98
C ARG A 526 -22.02 -2.35 1.68
N ILE A 527 -21.85 -1.12 1.18
CA ILE A 527 -21.25 -0.85 -0.14
C ILE A 527 -19.77 -1.22 -0.22
N PHE A 528 -18.93 -0.77 0.72
CA PHE A 528 -17.48 -1.08 0.71
C PHE A 528 -17.18 -2.58 0.85
N LEU A 529 -17.94 -3.27 1.71
CA LEU A 529 -17.81 -4.72 1.85
C LEU A 529 -18.22 -5.43 0.55
N LYS A 530 -19.32 -5.00 -0.08
CA LYS A 530 -19.75 -5.51 -1.38
C LYS A 530 -18.62 -5.37 -2.41
N HIS A 531 -18.00 -4.19 -2.54
CA HIS A 531 -16.94 -3.97 -3.53
C HIS A 531 -15.70 -4.83 -3.27
N SER A 532 -15.28 -4.98 -2.01
CA SER A 532 -14.16 -5.86 -1.66
C SER A 532 -14.47 -7.34 -1.98
N LEU A 533 -15.71 -7.79 -1.74
CA LEU A 533 -16.13 -9.15 -2.06
C LEU A 533 -16.25 -9.39 -3.57
N GLU A 534 -16.80 -8.42 -4.32
CA GLU A 534 -16.91 -8.50 -5.77
C GLU A 534 -15.52 -8.50 -6.44
N THR A 535 -14.57 -7.68 -5.97
CA THR A 535 -13.18 -7.67 -6.45
C THR A 535 -12.48 -9.02 -6.23
N ARG A 536 -12.71 -9.65 -5.07
CA ARG A 536 -12.21 -11.00 -4.78
C ARG A 536 -12.87 -12.08 -5.65
N LEU A 537 -14.16 -11.95 -5.93
CA LEU A 537 -14.89 -12.85 -6.83
C LEU A 537 -14.35 -12.77 -8.26
N VAL A 538 -14.05 -11.57 -8.77
CA VAL A 538 -13.40 -11.39 -10.08
C VAL A 538 -12.06 -12.11 -10.14
N SER A 539 -11.24 -12.01 -9.09
CA SER A 539 -9.93 -12.67 -9.02
C SER A 539 -10.05 -14.21 -9.11
N LEU A 540 -11.00 -14.81 -8.39
CA LEU A 540 -11.26 -16.26 -8.47
C LEU A 540 -11.86 -16.70 -9.81
N GLN A 541 -12.70 -15.86 -10.42
CA GLN A 541 -13.24 -16.13 -11.75
C GLN A 541 -12.14 -16.10 -12.82
N LEU A 542 -11.15 -15.22 -12.67
CA LEU A 542 -9.97 -15.18 -13.53
C LEU A 542 -9.14 -16.46 -13.42
N GLU A 543 -8.86 -16.93 -12.20
CA GLU A 543 -8.17 -18.22 -11.97
C GLU A 543 -8.93 -19.41 -12.57
N SER A 544 -10.26 -19.38 -12.49
CA SER A 544 -11.15 -20.39 -13.08
C SER A 544 -11.37 -20.22 -14.60
N GLN A 545 -10.67 -19.29 -15.25
CA GLN A 545 -10.81 -18.96 -16.69
C GLN A 545 -12.24 -18.58 -17.12
N LYS A 546 -13.07 -18.07 -16.20
CA LYS A 546 -14.45 -17.62 -16.45
C LYS A 546 -14.46 -16.12 -16.79
N TYR A 547 -14.02 -15.76 -18.01
CA TYR A 547 -13.81 -14.34 -18.38
C TYR A 547 -15.10 -13.53 -18.61
N LYS A 548 -16.16 -14.12 -19.18
CA LYS A 548 -17.41 -13.38 -19.49
C LYS A 548 -18.15 -12.89 -18.23
N PRO A 549 -18.37 -13.73 -17.19
CA PRO A 549 -18.97 -13.27 -15.94
C PRO A 549 -18.09 -12.23 -15.23
N ALA A 550 -16.77 -12.38 -15.30
CA ALA A 550 -15.83 -11.45 -14.67
C ALA A 550 -15.93 -10.05 -15.28
N LEU A 551 -15.98 -9.93 -16.61
CA LEU A 551 -16.16 -8.63 -17.27
C LEU A 551 -17.48 -7.96 -16.91
N ALA A 552 -18.59 -8.70 -16.88
CA ALA A 552 -19.89 -8.14 -16.52
C ALA A 552 -19.88 -7.57 -15.08
N LEU A 553 -19.17 -8.24 -14.17
CA LEU A 553 -18.99 -7.79 -12.79
C LEU A 553 -18.07 -6.57 -12.71
N ILE A 554 -16.97 -6.56 -13.46
CA ILE A 554 -16.04 -5.42 -13.56
C ILE A 554 -16.74 -4.18 -14.10
N ASP A 555 -17.52 -4.29 -15.18
CA ASP A 555 -18.25 -3.14 -15.76
C ASP A 555 -19.20 -2.51 -14.73
N THR A 556 -19.90 -3.36 -13.97
CA THR A 556 -20.77 -2.92 -12.88
C THR A 556 -19.95 -2.22 -11.78
N LEU A 557 -18.85 -2.84 -11.32
CA LEU A 557 -17.95 -2.27 -10.31
C LEU A 557 -17.38 -0.92 -10.74
N LEU A 558 -16.88 -0.79 -11.96
CA LEU A 558 -16.29 0.44 -12.47
C LEU A 558 -17.31 1.59 -12.52
N THR A 559 -18.57 1.31 -12.88
CA THR A 559 -19.62 2.34 -12.83
C THR A 559 -19.94 2.80 -11.40
N GLU A 560 -19.88 1.89 -10.43
CA GLU A 560 -20.13 2.23 -9.02
C GLU A 560 -18.95 2.95 -8.36
N LEU A 561 -17.72 2.47 -8.60
CA LEU A 561 -16.49 2.99 -8.02
C LEU A 561 -16.13 4.39 -8.56
N LYS A 562 -16.42 4.67 -9.83
CA LYS A 562 -16.27 6.02 -10.40
C LYS A 562 -17.11 7.09 -9.68
N ARG A 563 -18.17 6.68 -8.97
CA ARG A 563 -19.02 7.58 -8.20
C ARG A 563 -18.53 7.79 -6.76
N LEU A 564 -17.73 6.87 -6.21
CA LEU A 564 -17.35 6.83 -4.79
C LEU A 564 -15.93 7.32 -4.50
N ASP A 565 -15.13 7.59 -5.54
CA ASP A 565 -13.74 8.08 -5.47
C ASP A 565 -12.79 7.22 -4.61
N ASP A 566 -13.10 5.92 -4.42
CA ASP A 566 -12.16 4.95 -3.84
C ASP A 566 -11.13 4.55 -4.91
N LYS A 567 -10.09 5.36 -5.02
CA LYS A 567 -9.03 5.21 -6.01
C LYS A 567 -8.19 3.95 -5.84
N MET A 568 -8.11 3.40 -4.62
CA MET A 568 -7.33 2.18 -4.34
C MET A 568 -8.02 0.96 -4.93
N ILE A 569 -9.30 0.74 -4.59
CA ILE A 569 -10.09 -0.37 -5.17
C ILE A 569 -10.26 -0.16 -6.68
N LEU A 570 -10.41 1.09 -7.14
CA LEU A 570 -10.47 1.40 -8.56
C LEU A 570 -9.21 0.96 -9.32
N THR A 571 -8.02 1.18 -8.73
CA THR A 571 -6.75 0.74 -9.32
C THR A 571 -6.68 -0.79 -9.41
N GLU A 572 -7.08 -1.50 -8.35
CA GLU A 572 -7.14 -2.96 -8.31
C GLU A 572 -8.11 -3.53 -9.35
N VAL A 573 -9.29 -2.93 -9.49
CA VAL A 573 -10.31 -3.36 -10.48
C VAL A 573 -9.83 -3.12 -11.91
N HIS A 574 -9.18 -1.99 -12.22
CA HIS A 574 -8.59 -1.76 -13.56
C HIS A 574 -7.43 -2.72 -13.87
N LEU A 575 -6.64 -3.10 -12.86
CA LEU A 575 -5.62 -4.14 -13.02
C LEU A 575 -6.25 -5.50 -13.34
N LEU A 576 -7.32 -5.89 -12.63
CA LEU A 576 -8.07 -7.11 -12.93
C LEU A 576 -8.72 -7.06 -14.32
N GLU A 577 -9.26 -5.91 -14.74
CA GLU A 577 -9.78 -5.67 -16.08
C GLU A 577 -8.71 -5.92 -17.15
N SER A 578 -7.50 -5.40 -16.95
CA SER A 578 -6.36 -5.64 -17.84
C SER A 578 -6.04 -7.15 -17.96
N ARG A 579 -6.00 -7.86 -16.84
CA ARG A 579 -5.73 -9.32 -16.80
C ARG A 579 -6.83 -10.14 -17.47
N VAL A 580 -8.10 -9.79 -17.29
CA VAL A 580 -9.23 -10.48 -17.91
C VAL A 580 -9.23 -10.26 -19.42
N TYR A 581 -9.00 -9.04 -19.92
CA TYR A 581 -8.90 -8.77 -21.36
C TYR A 581 -7.73 -9.51 -22.02
N ARG A 582 -6.60 -9.62 -21.30
CA ARG A 582 -5.47 -10.45 -21.73
C ARG A 582 -5.87 -11.92 -21.86
N GLY A 583 -6.57 -12.48 -20.86
CA GLY A 583 -7.06 -13.87 -20.91
C GLY A 583 -8.02 -14.15 -22.07
N ILE A 584 -8.73 -13.13 -22.57
CA ILE A 584 -9.59 -13.21 -23.76
C ILE A 584 -8.80 -13.08 -25.08
N GLY A 585 -7.56 -12.59 -25.03
CA GLY A 585 -6.74 -12.28 -26.21
C GLY A 585 -6.98 -10.87 -26.79
N ASN A 586 -7.63 -9.98 -26.05
CA ASN A 586 -7.85 -8.59 -26.47
C ASN A 586 -6.79 -7.64 -25.89
N LEU A 587 -5.64 -7.58 -26.55
CA LEU A 587 -4.47 -6.83 -26.07
C LEU A 587 -4.68 -5.31 -26.06
N SER A 588 -5.43 -4.76 -27.03
CA SER A 588 -5.67 -3.31 -27.10
C SER A 588 -6.47 -2.79 -25.91
N LYS A 589 -7.54 -3.51 -25.54
CA LYS A 589 -8.32 -3.18 -24.33
C LYS A 589 -7.55 -3.44 -23.05
N SER A 590 -6.75 -4.51 -23.00
CA SER A 590 -5.90 -4.81 -21.84
C SER A 590 -4.91 -3.68 -21.54
N LYS A 591 -4.28 -3.09 -22.57
CA LYS A 591 -3.38 -1.94 -22.43
C LYS A 591 -4.11 -0.66 -22.02
N ALA A 592 -5.30 -0.41 -22.55
CA ALA A 592 -6.12 0.74 -22.16
C ALA A 592 -6.53 0.67 -20.67
N ALA A 593 -6.92 -0.51 -20.20
CA ALA A 593 -7.23 -0.76 -18.80
C ALA A 593 -5.99 -0.56 -17.90
N LEU A 594 -4.82 -1.07 -18.30
CA LEU A 594 -3.57 -0.87 -17.56
C LEU A 594 -3.17 0.61 -17.48
N THR A 595 -3.35 1.36 -18.57
CA THR A 595 -3.09 2.82 -18.58
C THR A 595 -3.98 3.54 -17.58
N SER A 596 -5.25 3.11 -17.50
CA SER A 596 -6.21 3.63 -16.51
C SER A 596 -5.79 3.27 -15.08
N ALA A 597 -5.34 2.03 -14.86
CA ALA A 597 -4.81 1.58 -13.56
C ALA A 597 -3.59 2.41 -13.11
N ARG A 598 -2.60 2.63 -13.98
CA ARG A 598 -1.42 3.46 -13.65
C ARG A 598 -1.77 4.92 -13.39
N THR A 599 -2.71 5.47 -14.14
CA THR A 599 -3.18 6.85 -13.92
C THR A 599 -3.83 6.99 -12.54
N ALA A 600 -4.63 5.99 -12.14
CA ALA A 600 -5.21 5.94 -10.80
C ALA A 600 -4.13 5.75 -9.72
N ALA A 601 -3.18 4.83 -9.93
CA ALA A 601 -2.07 4.57 -9.02
C ALA A 601 -1.20 5.82 -8.77
N ASN A 602 -0.91 6.63 -9.79
CA ASN A 602 -0.11 7.86 -9.64
C ASN A 602 -0.80 8.93 -8.78
N SER A 603 -2.12 8.85 -8.61
CA SER A 603 -2.90 9.80 -7.82
C SER A 603 -3.09 9.39 -6.37
N ILE A 604 -2.52 8.24 -5.97
CA ILE A 604 -2.58 7.68 -4.62
C ILE A 604 -1.22 7.14 -4.19
N TYR A 605 -1.04 6.91 -2.90
CA TYR A 605 0.06 6.06 -2.44
C TYR A 605 -0.29 4.59 -2.73
N CYS A 606 0.46 3.95 -3.62
CA CYS A 606 0.26 2.56 -4.00
C CYS A 606 1.04 1.63 -3.05
N PRO A 607 0.41 0.65 -2.38
CA PRO A 607 1.13 -0.34 -1.59
C PRO A 607 2.15 -1.10 -2.45
N PRO A 608 3.35 -1.45 -1.92
CA PRO A 608 4.42 -2.09 -2.69
C PRO A 608 3.99 -3.35 -3.45
N HIS A 609 3.11 -4.17 -2.85
CA HIS A 609 2.56 -5.36 -3.50
C HIS A 609 1.67 -5.01 -4.70
N LEU A 610 0.80 -3.99 -4.59
CA LEU A 610 -0.06 -3.56 -5.70
C LEU A 610 0.78 -2.93 -6.83
N GLN A 611 1.82 -2.16 -6.47
CA GLN A 611 2.78 -1.62 -7.42
C GLN A 611 3.51 -2.72 -8.18
N ALA A 612 4.04 -3.73 -7.46
CA ALA A 612 4.69 -4.88 -8.07
C ALA A 612 3.76 -5.63 -9.04
N GLN A 613 2.47 -5.76 -8.74
CA GLN A 613 1.51 -6.37 -9.67
C GLN A 613 1.21 -5.52 -10.92
N LEU A 614 1.18 -4.19 -10.78
CA LEU A 614 1.05 -3.27 -11.93
C LEU A 614 2.26 -3.38 -12.87
N ASP A 615 3.47 -3.44 -12.30
CA ASP A 615 4.71 -3.56 -13.04
C ASP A 615 4.82 -4.95 -13.69
N LEU A 616 4.44 -6.01 -12.99
CA LEU A 616 4.38 -7.37 -13.54
C LEU A 616 3.46 -7.43 -14.77
N GLN A 617 2.24 -6.90 -14.66
CA GLN A 617 1.30 -6.86 -15.78
C GLN A 617 1.81 -5.98 -16.93
N SER A 618 2.51 -4.88 -16.61
CA SER A 618 3.17 -4.03 -17.61
C SER A 618 4.24 -4.81 -18.37
N GLY A 619 5.13 -5.51 -17.65
CA GLY A 619 6.18 -6.33 -18.26
C GLY A 619 5.62 -7.42 -19.17
N VAL A 620 4.55 -8.09 -18.75
CA VAL A 620 3.88 -9.12 -19.55
C VAL A 620 3.31 -8.58 -20.85
N LEU A 621 2.65 -7.42 -20.83
CA LEU A 621 2.09 -6.82 -22.04
C LEU A 621 3.18 -6.33 -23.01
N HIS A 622 4.32 -5.84 -22.51
CA HIS A 622 5.45 -5.47 -23.36
C HIS A 622 6.14 -6.71 -23.96
N ALA A 623 6.25 -7.80 -23.20
CA ALA A 623 6.77 -9.07 -23.70
C ALA A 623 5.89 -9.63 -24.84
N GLU A 624 4.57 -9.54 -24.73
CA GLU A 624 3.63 -9.92 -25.79
C GLU A 624 3.76 -9.06 -27.06
N ASP A 625 4.18 -7.80 -26.93
CA ASP A 625 4.53 -6.90 -28.04
C ASP A 625 5.93 -7.13 -28.62
N LYS A 626 6.66 -8.14 -28.10
CA LYS A 626 8.08 -8.41 -28.43
C LYS A 626 9.05 -7.31 -28.00
N ASP A 627 8.63 -6.38 -27.13
CA ASP A 627 9.55 -5.44 -26.45
C ASP A 627 10.05 -6.04 -25.13
N TYR A 628 11.01 -6.95 -25.27
CA TYR A 628 11.62 -7.64 -24.14
C TYR A 628 12.56 -6.75 -23.33
N THR A 629 13.03 -5.63 -23.88
CA THR A 629 13.94 -4.70 -23.17
C THR A 629 13.21 -3.91 -22.09
N THR A 630 12.10 -3.29 -22.47
CA THR A 630 11.23 -2.58 -21.54
C THR A 630 10.55 -3.57 -20.59
N GLY A 631 10.11 -4.73 -21.12
CA GLY A 631 9.53 -5.80 -20.31
C GLY A 631 10.47 -6.27 -19.19
N TYR A 632 11.75 -6.48 -19.50
CA TYR A 632 12.76 -6.86 -18.50
C TYR A 632 12.89 -5.84 -17.37
N SER A 633 12.85 -4.54 -17.68
CA SER A 633 12.99 -3.48 -16.67
C SER A 633 11.83 -3.50 -15.68
N TYR A 634 10.60 -3.65 -16.16
CA TYR A 634 9.43 -3.80 -15.30
C TYR A 634 9.50 -5.08 -14.44
N PHE A 635 9.92 -6.21 -15.01
CA PHE A 635 10.09 -7.44 -14.23
C PHE A 635 11.19 -7.34 -13.19
N PHE A 636 12.27 -6.60 -13.46
CA PHE A 636 13.34 -6.34 -12.50
C PHE A 636 12.82 -5.53 -11.30
N GLU A 637 12.09 -4.44 -11.55
CA GLU A 637 11.45 -3.64 -10.48
C GLU A 637 10.47 -4.48 -9.66
N THR A 638 9.66 -5.33 -10.31
CA THR A 638 8.79 -6.29 -9.61
C THR A 638 9.59 -7.25 -8.74
N PHE A 639 10.68 -7.82 -9.27
CA PHE A 639 11.51 -8.79 -8.56
C PHE A 639 12.20 -8.17 -7.34
N GLU A 640 12.77 -6.98 -7.48
CA GLU A 640 13.41 -6.27 -6.37
C GLU A 640 12.41 -6.00 -5.23
N ASN A 641 11.22 -5.50 -5.58
CA ASN A 641 10.15 -5.22 -4.63
C ASN A 641 9.64 -6.49 -3.91
N LEU A 642 9.41 -7.60 -4.63
CA LEU A 642 8.88 -8.84 -4.06
C LEU A 642 9.95 -9.66 -3.32
N SER A 643 11.19 -9.68 -3.82
CA SER A 643 12.30 -10.40 -3.18
C SER A 643 12.68 -9.78 -1.83
N SER A 644 12.52 -8.46 -1.68
CA SER A 644 12.74 -7.79 -0.38
C SER A 644 11.72 -8.23 0.70
N GLN A 645 10.56 -8.76 0.29
CA GLN A 645 9.46 -9.19 1.16
C GLN A 645 9.38 -10.71 1.34
N ASP A 646 10.27 -11.46 0.69
CA ASP A 646 10.24 -12.92 0.61
C ASP A 646 8.90 -13.49 0.10
N ASP A 647 8.25 -12.76 -0.81
CA ASP A 647 6.97 -13.16 -1.39
C ASP A 647 7.18 -14.28 -2.45
N PRO A 648 6.35 -15.34 -2.46
CA PRO A 648 6.37 -16.38 -3.50
C PRO A 648 6.31 -15.85 -4.95
N GLY A 649 5.68 -14.68 -5.17
CA GLY A 649 5.59 -14.03 -6.48
C GLY A 649 6.94 -13.57 -7.05
N ALA A 650 7.99 -13.47 -6.25
CA ALA A 650 9.34 -13.15 -6.73
C ALA A 650 9.86 -14.23 -7.72
N LEU A 651 9.46 -15.49 -7.53
CA LEU A 651 9.87 -16.58 -8.43
C LEU A 651 9.26 -16.42 -9.82
N GLU A 652 8.00 -15.96 -9.92
CA GLU A 652 7.33 -15.69 -11.19
C GLU A 652 8.01 -14.55 -11.95
N ALA A 653 8.29 -13.43 -11.27
CA ALA A 653 9.01 -12.31 -11.86
C ALA A 653 10.39 -12.72 -12.38
N LEU A 654 11.14 -13.52 -11.61
CA LEU A 654 12.46 -14.03 -12.03
C LEU A 654 12.35 -14.90 -13.29
N LYS A 655 11.35 -15.78 -13.41
CA LYS A 655 11.13 -16.59 -14.62
C LYS A 655 10.92 -15.70 -15.84
N TYR A 656 10.14 -14.61 -15.71
CA TYR A 656 9.90 -13.67 -16.81
C TYR A 656 11.12 -12.84 -17.17
N MET A 657 11.95 -12.44 -16.21
CA MET A 657 13.23 -11.79 -16.47
C MET A 657 14.17 -12.70 -17.29
N LEU A 658 14.31 -13.96 -16.87
CA LEU A 658 15.13 -14.94 -17.57
C LEU A 658 14.60 -15.21 -18.97
N LEU A 659 13.29 -15.35 -19.12
CA LEU A 659 12.65 -15.50 -20.44
C LEU A 659 12.97 -14.32 -21.34
N CYS A 660 12.84 -13.08 -20.86
CA CYS A 660 13.15 -11.88 -21.66
C CYS A 660 14.60 -11.87 -22.14
N LYS A 661 15.56 -12.27 -21.29
CA LYS A 661 16.98 -12.37 -21.69
C LYS A 661 17.24 -13.45 -22.73
N VAL A 662 16.57 -14.59 -22.63
CA VAL A 662 16.63 -15.63 -23.67
C VAL A 662 16.05 -15.10 -24.99
N MET A 663 14.89 -14.42 -24.95
CA MET A 663 14.25 -13.83 -26.13
C MET A 663 15.05 -12.68 -26.76
N LEU A 664 15.87 -11.97 -25.98
CA LEU A 664 16.81 -10.95 -26.47
C LEU A 664 18.08 -11.54 -27.12
N ASN A 665 18.16 -12.87 -27.27
CA ASN A 665 19.35 -13.59 -27.74
C ASN A 665 20.60 -13.37 -26.87
N LEU A 666 20.42 -13.13 -25.56
CA LEU A 666 21.50 -12.94 -24.59
C LEU A 666 21.50 -14.06 -23.53
N PRO A 667 21.81 -15.33 -23.90
CA PRO A 667 21.80 -16.44 -22.95
C PRO A 667 22.98 -16.41 -21.97
N GLU A 668 24.06 -15.67 -22.27
CA GLU A 668 25.21 -15.48 -21.36
C GLU A 668 24.80 -14.67 -20.12
N ASP A 669 23.98 -13.63 -20.33
CA ASP A 669 23.41 -12.80 -19.27
C ASP A 669 22.57 -13.61 -18.29
N VAL A 670 21.93 -14.71 -18.72
CA VAL A 670 21.16 -15.57 -17.82
C VAL A 670 22.06 -16.18 -16.76
N THR A 671 23.26 -16.62 -17.13
CA THR A 671 24.21 -17.22 -16.19
C THR A 671 24.78 -16.16 -15.24
N SER A 672 25.05 -14.96 -15.72
CA SER A 672 25.51 -13.85 -14.86
C SER A 672 24.41 -13.35 -13.92
N LEU A 673 23.16 -13.25 -14.38
CA LEU A 673 22.03 -12.85 -13.51
C LEU A 673 21.81 -13.81 -12.35
N LEU A 674 22.02 -15.11 -12.59
CA LEU A 674 21.91 -16.13 -11.55
C LEU A 674 23.04 -16.06 -10.50
N SER A 675 24.12 -15.33 -10.78
CA SER A 675 25.21 -15.09 -9.84
C SER A 675 25.00 -13.87 -8.94
N ILE A 676 23.97 -13.06 -9.21
CA ILE A 676 23.63 -11.88 -8.39
C ILE A 676 23.15 -12.33 -7.01
N LYS A 677 23.68 -11.70 -5.95
CA LYS A 677 23.43 -12.03 -4.53
C LYS A 677 21.94 -12.21 -4.18
N LEU A 678 21.06 -11.39 -4.76
CA LEU A 678 19.61 -11.45 -4.55
C LEU A 678 18.96 -12.69 -5.20
N VAL A 679 19.47 -13.13 -6.34
CA VAL A 679 18.93 -14.23 -7.17
C VAL A 679 19.46 -15.60 -6.70
N VAL A 680 20.65 -15.63 -6.09
CA VAL A 680 21.30 -16.88 -5.61
C VAL A 680 20.39 -17.70 -4.70
N LYS A 681 19.53 -17.05 -3.89
CA LYS A 681 18.53 -17.72 -3.03
C LYS A 681 17.56 -18.60 -3.83
N TYR A 682 17.18 -18.16 -5.02
CA TYR A 682 16.22 -18.84 -5.91
C TYR A 682 16.92 -19.71 -6.96
N ALA A 683 18.23 -19.57 -7.14
CA ALA A 683 18.99 -20.18 -8.24
C ALA A 683 19.06 -21.71 -8.22
N GLN A 684 18.72 -22.36 -7.09
CA GLN A 684 18.65 -23.82 -6.94
C GLN A 684 17.22 -24.38 -7.09
N MET A 685 16.22 -23.53 -7.29
CA MET A 685 14.85 -23.98 -7.51
C MET A 685 14.69 -24.61 -8.90
N ARG A 686 13.84 -25.62 -8.99
CA ARG A 686 13.64 -26.42 -10.20
C ARG A 686 13.09 -25.57 -11.36
N GLU A 687 12.30 -24.56 -11.05
CA GLU A 687 11.72 -23.59 -11.97
C GLU A 687 12.75 -22.66 -12.59
N VAL A 688 13.85 -22.38 -11.90
CA VAL A 688 14.96 -21.55 -12.41
C VAL A 688 15.94 -22.41 -13.20
N GLU A 689 16.13 -23.66 -12.77
CA GLU A 689 16.97 -24.62 -13.48
C GLU A 689 16.39 -24.98 -14.87
N SER A 690 15.06 -25.08 -14.99
CA SER A 690 14.42 -25.29 -16.29
C SER A 690 14.71 -24.15 -17.28
N MET A 691 14.63 -22.90 -16.83
CA MET A 691 14.98 -21.73 -17.64
C MET A 691 16.47 -21.69 -18.00
N ARG A 692 17.36 -22.14 -17.09
CA ARG A 692 18.80 -22.28 -17.35
C ARG A 692 19.08 -23.35 -18.42
N ALA A 693 18.39 -24.48 -18.38
CA ALA A 693 18.52 -25.55 -19.37
C ALA A 693 18.11 -25.05 -20.78
N ILE A 694 17.00 -24.30 -20.86
CA ILE A 694 16.55 -23.65 -22.10
C ILE A 694 17.58 -22.64 -22.62
N ALA A 695 18.11 -21.78 -21.74
CA ALA A 695 19.12 -20.79 -22.12
C ALA A 695 20.40 -21.45 -22.69
N ARG A 696 20.85 -22.56 -22.09
CA ARG A 696 22.00 -23.34 -22.58
C ARG A 696 21.73 -24.00 -23.93
N ALA A 697 20.55 -24.59 -24.10
CA ALA A 697 20.16 -25.18 -25.39
C ALA A 697 20.11 -24.13 -26.50
N HIS A 698 19.59 -22.93 -26.19
CA HIS A 698 19.57 -21.79 -27.10
C HIS A 698 20.99 -21.28 -27.43
N GLN A 699 21.86 -21.15 -26.42
CA GLN A 699 23.26 -20.74 -26.60
C GLN A 699 24.02 -21.68 -27.54
N ASN A 700 23.84 -23.00 -27.36
CA ASN A 700 24.49 -24.02 -28.17
C ASN A 700 23.79 -24.27 -29.52
N ARG A 701 22.68 -23.58 -29.78
CA ARG A 701 21.78 -23.77 -30.94
C ARG A 701 21.33 -25.22 -31.15
N ASN A 702 21.25 -26.00 -30.08
CA ASN A 702 20.97 -27.43 -30.15
C ASN A 702 19.48 -27.71 -29.92
N LEU A 703 18.77 -28.09 -31.00
CA LEU A 703 17.34 -28.40 -30.97
C LEU A 703 17.03 -29.63 -30.10
N SER A 704 17.91 -30.64 -30.08
CA SER A 704 17.71 -31.86 -29.31
C SER A 704 17.75 -31.61 -27.79
N ASP A 705 18.69 -30.77 -27.34
CA ASP A 705 18.78 -30.36 -25.93
C ASP A 705 17.57 -29.50 -25.52
N PHE A 706 17.06 -28.67 -26.44
CA PHE A 706 15.87 -27.85 -26.22
C PHE A 706 14.62 -28.72 -26.03
N GLU A 707 14.40 -29.70 -26.91
CA GLU A 707 13.31 -30.66 -26.75
C GLU A 707 13.44 -31.51 -25.48
N LYS A 708 14.66 -31.91 -25.12
CA LYS A 708 14.92 -32.63 -23.89
C LYS A 708 14.53 -31.79 -22.66
N ALA A 709 14.93 -30.51 -22.63
CA ALA A 709 14.53 -29.59 -21.57
C ALA A 709 13.00 -29.41 -21.47
N LEU A 710 12.31 -29.30 -22.61
CA LEU A 710 10.84 -29.22 -22.64
C LEU A 710 10.16 -30.49 -22.11
N ARG A 711 10.76 -31.68 -22.33
CA ARG A 711 10.25 -32.96 -21.81
C ARG A 711 10.51 -33.11 -20.32
N ASP A 712 11.72 -32.79 -19.86
CA ASP A 712 12.15 -32.99 -18.47
C ASP A 712 11.46 -32.01 -17.50
N TYR A 713 11.17 -30.79 -17.96
CA TYR A 713 10.55 -29.70 -17.17
C TYR A 713 9.13 -29.33 -17.65
N LYS A 714 8.35 -30.32 -18.08
CA LYS A 714 7.03 -30.10 -18.69
C LYS A 714 6.06 -29.37 -17.76
N GLU A 715 6.02 -29.71 -16.47
CA GLU A 715 5.10 -29.11 -15.48
C GLU A 715 5.40 -27.61 -15.26
N GLU A 716 6.68 -27.25 -15.19
CA GLU A 716 7.16 -25.90 -14.85
C GLU A 716 7.07 -24.92 -16.04
N LEU A 717 7.18 -25.45 -17.26
CA LEU A 717 7.15 -24.67 -18.50
C LEU A 717 5.76 -24.65 -19.16
N SER A 718 4.93 -25.67 -18.95
CA SER A 718 3.57 -25.74 -19.53
C SER A 718 2.49 -25.10 -18.66
N SER A 719 2.75 -24.92 -17.36
CA SER A 719 1.81 -24.30 -16.41
C SER A 719 1.55 -22.83 -16.73
N ASP A 720 2.56 -22.11 -17.21
CA ASP A 720 2.45 -20.69 -17.53
C ASP A 720 2.13 -20.47 -19.02
N PRO A 721 0.95 -19.88 -19.35
CA PRO A 721 0.56 -19.60 -20.74
C PRO A 721 1.54 -18.66 -21.46
N THR A 722 2.14 -17.70 -20.74
CA THR A 722 3.07 -16.70 -21.26
C THR A 722 4.35 -17.38 -21.71
N ILE A 723 4.96 -18.18 -20.83
CA ILE A 723 6.22 -18.89 -21.10
C ILE A 723 6.02 -19.84 -22.27
N ARG A 724 4.93 -20.62 -22.26
CA ARG A 724 4.60 -21.55 -23.34
C ARG A 724 4.51 -20.87 -24.71
N SER A 725 3.85 -19.72 -24.80
CA SER A 725 3.73 -18.96 -26.05
C SER A 725 5.10 -18.50 -26.58
N HIS A 726 5.93 -17.97 -25.69
CA HIS A 726 7.27 -17.47 -26.05
C HIS A 726 8.25 -18.59 -26.37
N LEU A 727 8.17 -19.74 -25.68
CA LEU A 727 8.99 -20.90 -25.99
C LEU A 727 8.65 -21.52 -27.34
N ALA A 728 7.38 -21.46 -27.77
CA ALA A 728 6.99 -21.86 -29.12
C ALA A 728 7.63 -20.94 -30.18
N ALA A 729 7.58 -19.62 -29.96
CA ALA A 729 8.24 -18.65 -30.85
C ALA A 729 9.78 -18.82 -30.87
N LEU A 730 10.37 -19.15 -29.72
CA LEU A 730 11.80 -19.45 -29.61
C LEU A 730 12.18 -20.73 -30.34
N TYR A 731 11.36 -21.78 -30.24
CA TYR A 731 11.53 -23.03 -30.98
C TYR A 731 11.50 -22.79 -32.48
N ASP A 732 10.51 -22.01 -32.97
CA ASP A 732 10.40 -21.64 -34.38
C ASP A 732 11.65 -20.90 -34.86
N THR A 733 12.15 -19.95 -34.07
CA THR A 733 13.37 -19.19 -34.38
C THR A 733 14.61 -20.10 -34.42
N LEU A 734 14.73 -21.02 -33.46
CA LEU A 734 15.84 -21.96 -33.37
C LEU A 734 15.84 -22.96 -34.54
N LEU A 735 14.65 -23.40 -34.95
CA LEU A 735 14.46 -24.26 -36.11
C LEU A 735 14.86 -23.53 -37.40
N GLU A 736 14.42 -22.28 -37.58
CA GLU A 736 14.81 -21.45 -38.73
C GLU A 736 16.33 -21.28 -38.83
N GLN A 737 17.00 -20.97 -37.72
CA GLN A 737 18.47 -20.83 -37.68
C GLN A 737 19.18 -22.14 -38.02
N ASN A 738 18.68 -23.28 -37.54
CA ASN A 738 19.25 -24.59 -37.84
C ASN A 738 19.04 -24.97 -39.31
N LEU A 739 17.87 -24.68 -39.88
CA LEU A 739 17.59 -24.89 -41.30
C LEU A 739 18.51 -24.02 -42.18
N LEU A 740 18.64 -22.73 -41.88
CA LEU A 740 19.57 -21.83 -42.61
C LEU A 740 21.00 -22.36 -42.59
N ARG A 741 21.51 -22.76 -41.43
CA ARG A 741 22.87 -23.30 -41.30
C ARG A 741 23.14 -24.53 -42.18
N ILE A 742 22.12 -25.37 -42.38
CA ILE A 742 22.24 -26.59 -43.18
C ILE A 742 22.07 -26.28 -44.67
N VAL A 743 21.21 -25.33 -45.01
CA VAL A 743 20.79 -25.05 -46.39
C VAL A 743 21.69 -24.03 -47.10
N GLU A 744 22.09 -22.96 -46.42
CA GLU A 744 22.86 -21.84 -46.99
C GLU A 744 24.18 -22.24 -47.69
N PRO A 745 24.96 -23.24 -47.21
CA PRO A 745 26.21 -23.61 -47.87
C PRO A 745 26.04 -24.31 -49.23
N TYR A 746 24.83 -24.67 -49.63
CA TYR A 746 24.57 -25.55 -50.78
C TYR A 746 23.49 -24.97 -51.71
N SER A 747 23.71 -25.08 -53.02
CA SER A 747 22.73 -24.63 -54.03
C SER A 747 21.58 -25.63 -54.24
N VAL A 748 21.79 -26.91 -53.93
CA VAL A 748 20.78 -27.97 -54.05
C VAL A 748 20.91 -28.89 -52.85
N VAL A 749 19.81 -29.08 -52.11
CA VAL A 749 19.79 -29.91 -50.90
C VAL A 749 18.61 -30.86 -50.92
N GLU A 750 18.84 -32.14 -50.62
CA GLU A 750 17.76 -33.12 -50.44
C GLU A 750 17.00 -32.86 -49.14
N ILE A 751 15.67 -32.74 -49.21
CA ILE A 751 14.84 -32.42 -48.04
C ILE A 751 14.89 -33.55 -46.99
N GLU A 752 15.01 -34.80 -47.45
CA GLU A 752 15.16 -35.97 -46.57
C GLU A 752 16.44 -35.90 -45.73
N PHE A 753 17.54 -35.43 -46.33
CA PHE A 753 18.81 -35.23 -45.63
C PHE A 753 18.69 -34.11 -44.59
N VAL A 754 18.04 -32.99 -44.93
CA VAL A 754 17.79 -31.90 -43.98
C VAL A 754 16.93 -32.39 -42.81
N ALA A 755 15.88 -33.15 -43.08
CA ALA A 755 14.99 -33.71 -42.06
C ALA A 755 15.74 -34.62 -41.07
N GLN A 756 16.63 -35.49 -41.57
CA GLN A 756 17.46 -36.35 -40.71
C GLN A 756 18.48 -35.57 -39.89
N GLN A 757 19.08 -34.51 -40.44
CA GLN A 757 20.06 -33.68 -39.73
C GLN A 757 19.43 -32.84 -38.62
N VAL A 758 18.19 -32.37 -38.82
CA VAL A 758 17.45 -31.57 -37.81
C VAL A 758 16.69 -32.48 -36.82
N GLY A 759 16.44 -33.75 -37.18
CA GLY A 759 15.69 -34.69 -36.35
C GLY A 759 14.18 -34.46 -36.38
N GLN A 760 13.66 -33.87 -37.46
CA GLN A 760 12.25 -33.51 -37.63
C GLN A 760 11.61 -34.30 -38.79
N GLY A 761 10.27 -34.36 -38.82
CA GLY A 761 9.55 -35.00 -39.90
C GLY A 761 9.76 -34.26 -41.24
N ARG A 762 9.85 -35.01 -42.34
CA ARG A 762 10.02 -34.44 -43.69
C ARG A 762 8.95 -33.38 -44.01
N GLN A 763 7.70 -33.65 -43.64
CA GLN A 763 6.57 -32.74 -43.91
C GLN A 763 6.69 -31.42 -43.12
N ASP A 764 7.14 -31.49 -41.87
CA ASP A 764 7.29 -30.30 -41.02
C ASP A 764 8.45 -29.42 -41.51
N VAL A 765 9.55 -30.04 -41.94
CA VAL A 765 10.69 -29.33 -42.55
C VAL A 765 10.30 -28.70 -43.89
N GLU A 766 9.57 -29.42 -44.75
CA GLU A 766 9.09 -28.87 -46.03
C GLU A 766 8.14 -27.68 -45.81
N ALA A 767 7.19 -27.79 -44.87
CA ALA A 767 6.28 -26.71 -44.52
C ALA A 767 7.03 -25.48 -43.99
N LYS A 768 8.03 -25.69 -43.12
CA LYS A 768 8.82 -24.58 -42.56
C LYS A 768 9.73 -23.93 -43.59
N LEU A 769 10.39 -24.70 -44.46
CA LEU A 769 11.19 -24.16 -45.57
C LEU A 769 10.30 -23.36 -46.54
N SER A 770 9.10 -23.84 -46.83
CA SER A 770 8.12 -23.11 -47.65
C SER A 770 7.74 -21.77 -47.02
N GLN A 771 7.47 -21.77 -45.70
CA GLN A 771 7.22 -20.54 -44.95
C GLN A 771 8.41 -19.57 -45.03
N MET A 772 9.64 -20.04 -44.82
CA MET A 772 10.85 -19.20 -44.86
C MET A 772 11.09 -18.57 -46.24
N ILE A 773 10.76 -19.28 -47.32
CA ILE A 773 10.82 -18.75 -48.69
C ILE A 773 9.77 -17.64 -48.90
N LEU A 774 8.54 -17.86 -48.42
CA LEU A 774 7.46 -16.87 -48.51
C LEU A 774 7.76 -15.62 -47.67
N ASP A 775 8.32 -15.81 -46.48
CA ASP A 775 8.77 -14.76 -45.56
C ASP A 775 10.06 -14.05 -46.05
N LYS A 776 10.60 -14.48 -47.20
CA LYS A 776 11.82 -13.96 -47.84
C LYS A 776 13.07 -14.02 -46.95
N VAL A 777 13.14 -15.01 -46.07
CA VAL A 777 14.32 -15.26 -45.22
C VAL A 777 15.50 -15.68 -46.09
N PHE A 778 15.26 -16.51 -47.10
CA PHE A 778 16.22 -16.86 -48.15
C PHE A 778 15.49 -17.12 -49.47
N HIS A 779 16.23 -17.13 -50.58
CA HIS A 779 15.66 -17.37 -51.91
C HIS A 779 15.81 -18.85 -52.28
N GLY A 780 14.69 -19.52 -52.53
CA GLY A 780 14.71 -20.90 -52.96
C GLY A 780 13.39 -21.36 -53.58
N VAL A 781 13.43 -22.50 -54.26
CA VAL A 781 12.27 -23.19 -54.82
C VAL A 781 12.27 -24.64 -54.36
N LEU A 782 11.14 -25.08 -53.82
CA LEU A 782 10.91 -26.47 -53.42
C LEU A 782 10.43 -27.27 -54.65
N ASP A 783 11.24 -28.22 -55.11
CA ASP A 783 10.86 -29.16 -56.16
C ASP A 783 10.32 -30.46 -55.54
N GLN A 784 8.99 -30.56 -55.44
CA GLN A 784 8.29 -31.73 -54.90
C GLN A 784 8.49 -33.00 -55.74
N GLY A 785 8.76 -32.86 -57.04
CA GLY A 785 8.97 -34.00 -57.94
C GLY A 785 10.32 -34.67 -57.71
N ARG A 786 11.35 -33.89 -57.35
CA ARG A 786 12.70 -34.37 -57.03
C ARG A 786 12.99 -34.49 -55.53
N GLY A 787 12.11 -33.96 -54.67
CA GLY A 787 12.32 -33.94 -53.21
C GLY A 787 13.51 -33.08 -52.77
N CYS A 788 13.87 -32.08 -53.58
CA CYS A 788 15.05 -31.24 -53.36
C CYS A 788 14.63 -29.77 -53.19
N LEU A 789 15.38 -29.05 -52.36
CA LEU A 789 15.36 -27.60 -52.25
C LEU A 789 16.44 -27.00 -53.15
N LEU A 790 16.05 -26.13 -54.06
CA LEU A 790 16.96 -25.33 -54.88
C LEU A 790 17.12 -23.97 -54.22
N VAL A 791 18.33 -23.62 -53.81
CA VAL A 791 18.66 -22.33 -53.18
C VAL A 791 19.32 -21.45 -54.23
N PHE A 792 18.88 -20.20 -54.34
CA PHE A 792 19.41 -19.22 -55.28
C PHE A 792 20.05 -18.08 -54.50
N ASP A 793 21.10 -17.49 -55.08
CA ASP A 793 21.60 -16.21 -54.60
C ASP A 793 20.55 -15.12 -54.81
N GLN A 794 20.67 -14.04 -54.04
CA GLN A 794 19.78 -12.87 -54.16
C GLN A 794 19.71 -12.44 -55.63
N PRO A 795 18.52 -12.36 -56.25
CA PRO A 795 18.41 -11.92 -57.63
C PRO A 795 18.95 -10.50 -57.74
N GLU A 796 20.01 -10.28 -58.53
CA GLU A 796 20.52 -8.95 -58.80
C GLU A 796 19.36 -8.08 -59.32
N ALA A 797 19.15 -6.94 -58.68
CA ALA A 797 18.14 -5.98 -59.13
C ALA A 797 18.53 -5.50 -60.53
N ASP A 798 17.80 -5.97 -61.54
CA ASP A 798 18.08 -5.60 -62.92
C ASP A 798 17.86 -4.09 -63.08
N ASN A 799 18.93 -3.35 -63.39
CA ASN A 799 18.92 -1.91 -63.63
C ASN A 799 17.93 -1.50 -64.73
N THR A 800 17.48 -2.44 -65.56
CA THR A 800 16.42 -2.21 -66.54
C THR A 800 15.07 -1.87 -65.90
N TYR A 801 14.74 -2.38 -64.71
CA TYR A 801 13.48 -2.03 -64.03
C TYR A 801 13.48 -0.57 -63.56
N GLY A 802 14.59 -0.09 -63.01
CA GLY A 802 14.76 1.32 -62.64
C GLY A 802 14.65 2.22 -63.87
N ALA A 803 15.36 1.87 -64.95
CA ALA A 803 15.28 2.59 -66.22
C ALA A 803 13.87 2.56 -66.84
N ALA A 804 13.13 1.46 -66.71
CA ALA A 804 11.75 1.34 -67.19
C ALA A 804 10.79 2.26 -66.41
N ILE A 805 10.95 2.37 -65.09
CA ILE A 805 10.17 3.29 -64.26
C ILE A 805 10.50 4.75 -64.61
N ASP A 806 11.78 5.08 -64.75
CA ASP A 806 12.22 6.43 -65.13
C ASP A 806 11.69 6.83 -66.51
N THR A 807 11.72 5.92 -67.49
CA THR A 807 11.17 6.17 -68.82
C THR A 807 9.65 6.37 -68.79
N LEU A 808 8.90 5.60 -67.98
CA LEU A 808 7.47 5.80 -67.78
C LEU A 808 7.16 7.17 -67.13
N GLU A 809 7.98 7.62 -66.17
CA GLU A 809 7.83 8.94 -65.56
C GLU A 809 8.12 10.07 -66.57
N GLN A 810 9.13 9.89 -67.42
CA GLN A 810 9.44 10.84 -68.50
C GLN A 810 8.32 10.92 -69.54
N ILE A 811 7.68 9.79 -69.88
CA ILE A 811 6.49 9.78 -70.76
C ILE A 811 5.37 10.60 -70.13
N GLY A 812 5.12 10.47 -68.82
CA GLY A 812 4.15 11.31 -68.10
C GLY A 812 4.45 12.81 -68.21
N LYS A 813 5.71 13.21 -67.97
CA LYS A 813 6.16 14.62 -68.10
C LYS A 813 5.99 15.15 -69.52
N VAL A 814 6.21 14.32 -70.53
CA VAL A 814 5.99 14.68 -71.94
C VAL A 814 4.50 14.90 -72.23
N VAL A 815 3.62 14.05 -71.70
CA VAL A 815 2.16 14.22 -71.83
C VAL A 815 1.70 15.54 -71.18
N ASP A 816 2.18 15.85 -69.97
CA ASP A 816 1.86 17.12 -69.29
C ASP A 816 2.36 18.34 -70.06
N SER A 817 3.56 18.26 -70.63
CA SER A 817 4.13 19.29 -71.50
C SER A 817 3.32 19.49 -72.78
N LEU A 818 2.79 18.41 -73.36
CA LEU A 818 1.91 18.47 -74.53
C LEU A 818 0.59 19.16 -74.19
N TYR A 819 -0.04 18.85 -73.06
CA TYR A 819 -1.23 19.56 -72.56
C TYR A 819 -0.95 21.06 -72.33
N ALA A 820 0.18 21.40 -71.70
CA ALA A 820 0.56 22.79 -71.48
C ALA A 820 0.82 23.56 -72.80
N LYS A 821 1.31 22.87 -73.84
CA LYS A 821 1.53 23.46 -75.17
C LYS A 821 0.24 23.66 -75.95
N THR A 822 -0.73 22.75 -75.87
CA THR A 822 -2.04 22.94 -76.52
C THR A 822 -2.81 24.11 -75.92
N VAL A 823 -2.75 24.30 -74.58
CA VAL A 823 -3.35 25.49 -73.92
C VAL A 823 -2.71 26.81 -74.38
N LYS A 824 -1.44 26.82 -74.83
CA LYS A 824 -0.79 28.02 -75.38
C LYS A 824 -1.09 28.31 -76.85
N ILE A 825 -1.65 27.34 -77.58
CA ILE A 825 -1.96 27.43 -79.02
C ILE A 825 -3.45 27.77 -79.26
N THR A 826 -4.27 27.78 -78.19
CA THR A 826 -5.65 28.27 -78.18
C THR A 826 -5.69 29.62 -77.48
#